data_AF-H8ESF6-F1
#
_entry.id   AF-H8ESF6-F1
#
_cell.length_a   1.000
_cell.length_b   1.000
_cell.length_c   1.000
_cell.angle_alpha   90.00
_cell.angle_beta   90.00
_cell.angle_gamma   90.00
#
_symmetry.space_group_name_H-M   'P 1'
#
loop_
_entity.id
_entity.type
_entity.pdbx_description
1 polymer ?
#
loop_
_entity_poly.entity_id
_entity_poly.type
_entity_poly.pdbx_seq_one_letter_code
_entity_poly.pdbx_strand_id
1 'polypeptide(L)'
;MEEDDSEIWTSDGYCIACRSIFASEKEKLEHRASKRHVKKWNLHKFFRDESTIHGTMAVSEMLERYKLKKIPIIGLHQCQEIQQVGVSNQEKTNFWTCATCYEVGDTYELADAHLNSMDHIRNYMDECECDEKEQIEEECEDDEYAKYERYRSAAERIFARDGGIDGLQPPSILRMPLSTADGKAKFGIEDQVDVTFQQCPNDANRSVLHCSTCNEVAPVVVAGKYTKEKSRAHHCESTMHQQRAAVLSAINEFHPQEIFDEFKTGESQAQLHWTEKDDDGSWLLSQPCGYRYLINAGDERICTICYALVNGDDQVLEHFSSEYHAMKYLNMIHSYNSYLAQQLDGPERRAKALKMLISTLTLENDTKKVARTLSHFPSLIKSQLSEDVRVYPDPPLEVIDDFKETTGKMFRFCVSCCTYIEFDANLVDEPQKMAAAWKKHVFSAQHFETAAMRTRIDFNPMFFVPYSPTVTNAETDVKGVWKVNREVLVQTQCDVGLEFMVEDEAANEVTCQCCWQVFSKNPIFVNQHIRSYAHLKQYIFLTAPDIIRILLGAETDEKKQAFLMEWLQRHSGLFQKRIHLHSKLKTLELSSWAPVSRRLVQTSLLCRESSEKDVYESVLGLVDSVACDGEESIEMTAREALIAARMLIVNTSRRSDNTLASVVCRCENCELLVIVKAATWQDDVFKSHICTDEHHRRTAMCKENSLSAFGIIAEKSTYTVKPFVQKDATKKVIWQWNQTTKQHEYVSSIVGLDNIIERRYPGMELGIPKQQADFYCQLCAKVFPKRAIALESHVREMDHCIYWIQKYRQAQVRELFEHLANQTADKGKELRKFLSSILKEIHPPEDYCIKVYDPIGEEERKQFAILAKIQAEEKQRRLDEAKEKLAIDKEKLRLKKEALQRELEERNKAERQKKMDDEERHREKERQKKAERDARLQFAKENAAKLAAQEAKKDISLKSRLEQASMQQRERQKIDVQQAKLEAERILLLSKYPNFGKGPTAAAATRPQVTAKQVPLNPYGVSSFGVAQAIIVPDNNAQRFGVLQQQCVAKEPLKSWTPSKFRATLVRVFKTLRMRLELIMWLRFA
;
A
#
# COMPACT_ATOMS: atom_id res chain seq x y z
N MET A 1 -15.12 67.58 15.17
CA MET A 1 -15.77 67.91 13.89
C MET A 1 -17.02 67.08 13.84
N GLU A 2 -18.16 67.69 13.52
CA GLU A 2 -19.38 66.95 13.23
C GLU A 2 -19.24 66.45 11.78
N GLU A 3 -19.40 65.14 11.58
CA GLU A 3 -19.34 64.53 10.24
C GLU A 3 -20.72 64.70 9.58
N ASP A 4 -20.73 65.24 8.36
CA ASP A 4 -21.94 65.54 7.60
C ASP A 4 -22.78 64.27 7.42
N ASP A 5 -24.05 64.32 7.85
CA ASP A 5 -24.94 63.15 7.79
C ASP A 5 -25.18 62.66 6.35
N SER A 6 -24.98 63.52 5.35
CA SER A 6 -25.07 63.13 3.93
C SER A 6 -23.93 62.22 3.45
N GLU A 7 -22.83 62.08 4.20
CA GLU A 7 -21.81 61.04 3.92
C GLU A 7 -22.25 59.64 4.38
N ILE A 8 -23.16 59.55 5.36
CA ILE A 8 -23.58 58.28 6.00
C ILE A 8 -24.94 57.82 5.46
N TRP A 9 -25.86 58.76 5.27
CA TRP A 9 -27.28 58.53 5.03
C TRP A 9 -27.73 59.02 3.66
N THR A 10 -28.37 58.14 2.91
CA THR A 10 -29.18 58.51 1.73
C THR A 10 -30.46 59.26 2.14
N SER A 11 -31.12 59.92 1.18
CA SER A 11 -32.40 60.63 1.37
C SER A 11 -33.55 59.78 1.91
N ASP A 12 -33.53 58.47 1.66
CA ASP A 12 -34.52 57.47 2.07
C ASP A 12 -34.20 56.80 3.42
N GLY A 13 -33.08 57.17 4.07
CA GLY A 13 -32.68 56.63 5.37
C GLY A 13 -31.91 55.30 5.31
N TYR A 14 -31.42 54.89 4.15
CA TYR A 14 -30.44 53.82 3.99
C TYR A 14 -29.04 54.28 4.43
N CYS A 15 -28.37 53.46 5.25
CA CYS A 15 -26.99 53.66 5.70
C CYS A 15 -25.99 53.03 4.73
N ILE A 16 -25.16 53.86 4.07
CA ILE A 16 -24.26 53.43 2.99
C ILE A 16 -23.29 52.33 3.44
N ALA A 17 -22.64 52.49 4.59
CA ALA A 17 -21.66 51.52 5.09
C ALA A 17 -22.25 50.29 5.79
N CYS A 18 -23.56 50.26 6.07
CA CYS A 18 -24.22 49.09 6.70
C CYS A 18 -25.26 48.41 5.81
N ARG A 19 -25.60 49.00 4.65
CA ARG A 19 -26.58 48.49 3.69
C ARG A 19 -27.92 48.13 4.33
N SER A 20 -28.49 49.06 5.10
CA SER A 20 -29.74 48.85 5.85
C SER A 20 -30.52 50.16 5.99
N ILE A 21 -31.86 50.08 5.93
CA ILE A 21 -32.80 51.20 6.03
C ILE A 21 -33.20 51.42 7.49
N PHE A 22 -33.22 52.66 7.95
CA PHE A 22 -33.65 53.04 9.30
C PHE A 22 -34.71 54.15 9.25
N ALA A 23 -35.91 53.84 9.73
CA ALA A 23 -37.12 54.64 9.50
C ALA A 23 -37.22 55.91 10.38
N SER A 24 -36.57 55.94 11.54
CA SER A 24 -36.60 57.08 12.47
C SER A 24 -35.22 57.58 12.87
N GLU A 25 -35.11 58.88 13.14
CA GLU A 25 -33.88 59.50 13.64
C GLU A 25 -33.37 58.90 14.96
N LYS A 26 -34.27 58.35 15.78
CA LYS A 26 -33.88 57.61 16.99
C LYS A 26 -33.09 56.35 16.64
N GLU A 27 -33.60 55.56 15.70
CA GLU A 27 -32.93 54.34 15.23
C GLU A 27 -31.63 54.67 14.50
N LYS A 28 -31.58 55.76 13.73
CA LYS A 28 -30.34 56.25 13.12
C LYS A 28 -29.27 56.61 14.15
N LEU A 29 -29.64 57.30 15.23
CA LEU A 29 -28.72 57.64 16.34
C LEU A 29 -28.24 56.39 17.09
N GLU A 30 -29.15 55.46 17.41
CA GLU A 30 -28.82 54.18 18.06
C GLU A 30 -27.94 53.30 17.15
N HIS A 31 -28.18 53.32 15.84
CA HIS A 31 -27.34 52.66 14.83
C HIS A 31 -25.95 53.30 14.74
N ARG A 32 -25.85 54.62 14.62
CA ARG A 32 -24.58 55.38 14.51
C ARG A 32 -23.68 55.16 15.72
N ALA A 33 -24.27 54.95 16.90
CA ALA A 33 -23.57 54.61 18.14
C ALA A 33 -23.18 53.11 18.27
N SER A 34 -23.67 52.23 17.40
CA SER A 34 -23.43 50.79 17.49
C SER A 34 -21.99 50.39 17.09
N LYS A 35 -21.41 49.40 17.79
CA LYS A 35 -20.09 48.84 17.46
C LYS A 35 -20.00 48.40 15.98
N ARG A 36 -21.05 47.76 15.44
CA ARG A 36 -21.09 47.26 14.05
C ARG A 36 -20.99 48.43 13.07
N HIS A 37 -21.77 49.50 13.27
CA HIS A 37 -21.70 50.70 12.43
C HIS A 37 -20.32 51.34 12.49
N VAL A 38 -19.78 51.61 13.68
CA VAL A 38 -18.48 52.29 13.83
C VAL A 38 -17.34 51.50 13.16
N LYS A 39 -17.34 50.15 13.25
CA LYS A 39 -16.35 49.32 12.55
C LYS A 39 -16.49 49.45 11.03
N LYS A 40 -17.70 49.31 10.48
CA LYS A 40 -17.94 49.44 9.02
C LYS A 40 -17.66 50.84 8.49
N TRP A 41 -18.04 51.89 9.24
CA TRP A 41 -17.81 53.29 8.87
C TRP A 41 -16.32 53.63 8.84
N ASN A 42 -15.54 53.13 9.79
CA ASN A 42 -14.08 53.26 9.77
C ASN A 42 -13.45 52.54 8.56
N LEU A 43 -13.97 51.38 8.16
CA LEU A 43 -13.45 50.67 6.99
C LEU A 43 -13.90 51.32 5.66
N HIS A 44 -15.11 51.86 5.59
CA HIS A 44 -15.57 52.70 4.47
C HIS A 44 -14.65 53.91 4.27
N LYS A 45 -14.28 54.62 5.34
CA LYS A 45 -13.27 55.69 5.30
C LYS A 45 -11.91 55.18 4.84
N PHE A 46 -11.45 54.04 5.33
CA PHE A 46 -10.19 53.44 4.86
C PHE A 46 -10.21 53.15 3.35
N PHE A 47 -11.31 52.64 2.79
CA PHE A 47 -11.45 52.45 1.34
C PHE A 47 -11.45 53.78 0.55
N ARG A 48 -12.12 54.82 1.08
CA ARG A 48 -12.17 56.15 0.45
C ARG A 48 -10.84 56.90 0.52
N ASP A 49 -10.20 56.91 1.69
CA ASP A 49 -9.15 57.84 2.07
C ASP A 49 -7.73 57.23 2.00
N GLU A 50 -7.58 55.89 2.02
CA GLU A 50 -6.28 55.20 1.99
C GLU A 50 -6.14 54.12 0.89
N SER A 51 -7.16 53.28 0.64
CA SER A 51 -6.98 52.08 -0.19
C SER A 51 -6.80 52.34 -1.68
N THR A 52 -7.01 53.57 -2.14
CA THR A 52 -6.70 54.02 -3.52
C THR A 52 -5.19 54.07 -3.80
N ILE A 53 -4.36 53.95 -2.76
CA ILE A 53 -2.90 54.01 -2.86
C ILE A 53 -2.31 52.63 -3.20
N HIS A 54 -2.20 52.36 -4.50
CA HIS A 54 -1.29 51.37 -5.11
C HIS A 54 -1.64 49.89 -4.88
N GLY A 55 -2.53 49.34 -5.71
CA GLY A 55 -2.61 47.90 -5.95
C GLY A 55 -1.29 47.38 -6.56
N THR A 56 -0.68 46.37 -5.94
CA THR A 56 0.64 45.85 -6.34
C THR A 56 0.56 44.53 -7.10
N MET A 57 1.48 44.29 -8.06
CA MET A 57 1.65 43.00 -8.75
C MET A 57 2.30 41.92 -7.87
N ALA A 58 1.87 41.81 -6.62
CA ALA A 58 2.29 40.78 -5.69
C ALA A 58 1.58 39.44 -6.01
N VAL A 59 2.07 38.35 -5.44
CA VAL A 59 1.31 37.10 -5.33
C VAL A 59 0.38 37.24 -4.13
N SER A 60 -0.91 36.93 -4.31
CA SER A 60 -1.91 36.87 -3.24
C SER A 60 -1.90 35.49 -2.60
N GLU A 61 -1.64 35.43 -1.28
CA GLU A 61 -1.73 34.18 -0.51
C GLU A 61 -3.19 33.73 -0.32
N MET A 62 -4.12 34.68 -0.35
CA MET A 62 -5.57 34.45 -0.32
C MET A 62 -6.05 33.74 -1.60
N LEU A 63 -5.61 34.19 -2.77
CA LEU A 63 -5.89 33.54 -4.05
C LEU A 63 -5.21 32.16 -4.14
N GLU A 64 -3.99 32.01 -3.62
CA GLU A 64 -3.31 30.71 -3.54
C GLU A 64 -4.15 29.71 -2.74
N ARG A 65 -4.61 30.11 -1.54
CA ARG A 65 -5.49 29.31 -0.68
C ARG A 65 -6.76 28.88 -1.43
N TYR A 66 -7.47 29.79 -2.09
CA TYR A 66 -8.74 29.43 -2.74
C TYR A 66 -8.57 28.53 -3.96
N LYS A 67 -7.56 28.74 -4.81
CA LYS A 67 -7.28 27.82 -5.92
C LYS A 67 -6.80 26.44 -5.44
N LEU A 68 -6.16 26.33 -4.28
CA LEU A 68 -5.80 25.05 -3.66
C LEU A 68 -7.02 24.33 -3.06
N LYS A 69 -7.92 25.06 -2.40
CA LYS A 69 -9.13 24.51 -1.77
C LYS A 69 -10.17 24.02 -2.77
N LYS A 70 -10.22 24.59 -3.99
CA LYS A 70 -11.24 24.31 -5.02
C LYS A 70 -12.69 24.56 -4.58
N ILE A 71 -12.90 25.36 -3.53
CA ILE A 71 -14.25 25.77 -3.10
C ILE A 71 -14.74 26.87 -4.05
N PRO A 72 -16.00 26.84 -4.52
CA PRO A 72 -16.61 27.98 -5.20
C PRO A 72 -16.70 29.16 -4.22
N ILE A 73 -15.97 30.24 -4.52
CA ILE A 73 -15.86 31.41 -3.64
C ILE A 73 -16.21 32.65 -4.46
N ILE A 74 -17.24 33.35 -3.98
CA ILE A 74 -17.96 34.38 -4.70
C ILE A 74 -17.42 35.76 -4.30
N GLY A 75 -17.16 36.62 -5.27
CA GLY A 75 -16.72 37.99 -5.01
C GLY A 75 -15.31 38.14 -4.42
N LEU A 76 -14.39 37.18 -4.62
CA LEU A 76 -13.00 37.32 -4.11
C LEU A 76 -12.30 38.60 -4.60
N HIS A 77 -12.64 39.10 -5.79
CA HIS A 77 -12.11 40.36 -6.31
C HIS A 77 -12.59 41.61 -5.54
N GLN A 78 -13.67 41.50 -4.76
CA GLN A 78 -14.16 42.53 -3.83
C GLN A 78 -13.32 42.57 -2.54
N CYS A 79 -12.44 41.59 -2.33
CA CYS A 79 -11.49 41.61 -1.22
C CYS A 79 -10.21 42.39 -1.55
N GLN A 80 -9.59 42.89 -0.49
CA GLN A 80 -8.23 43.40 -0.51
C GLN A 80 -7.38 42.62 0.50
N GLU A 81 -6.29 42.01 0.03
CA GLU A 81 -5.27 41.38 0.87
C GLU A 81 -4.26 42.45 1.30
N ILE A 82 -4.06 42.59 2.62
CA ILE A 82 -3.19 43.61 3.20
C ILE A 82 -1.90 42.94 3.68
N GLN A 83 -0.88 42.98 2.83
CA GLN A 83 0.43 42.39 3.09
C GLN A 83 1.32 43.34 3.90
N GLN A 84 1.74 42.89 5.08
CA GLN A 84 2.66 43.65 5.93
C GLN A 84 4.08 43.72 5.32
N VAL A 85 4.69 44.90 5.39
CA VAL A 85 6.05 45.17 4.89
C VAL A 85 6.98 45.40 6.08
N GLY A 86 8.15 44.73 6.08
CA GLY A 86 9.18 44.87 7.12
C GLY A 86 9.02 43.94 8.33
N VAL A 87 7.86 43.30 8.50
CA VAL A 87 7.64 42.20 9.45
C VAL A 87 8.25 40.91 8.88
N SER A 88 8.74 40.00 9.74
CA SER A 88 9.26 38.71 9.25
C SER A 88 8.14 37.78 8.80
N ASN A 89 8.42 36.87 7.85
CA ASN A 89 7.49 35.80 7.45
C ASN A 89 7.06 34.84 8.59
N GLN A 90 7.60 35.00 9.80
CA GLN A 90 7.27 34.18 10.98
C GLN A 90 6.39 34.92 11.99
N GLU A 91 6.25 36.24 11.86
CA GLU A 91 5.50 37.14 12.76
C GLU A 91 4.37 37.89 12.03
N LYS A 92 4.38 37.86 10.68
CA LYS A 92 3.35 38.47 9.85
C LYS A 92 1.98 37.82 10.05
N THR A 93 0.93 38.54 9.70
CA THR A 93 -0.47 38.16 9.81
C THR A 93 -1.20 38.62 8.56
N ASN A 94 -2.04 37.75 8.01
CA ASN A 94 -2.63 37.93 6.69
C ASN A 94 -3.99 38.63 6.82
N PHE A 95 -3.95 39.94 7.04
CA PHE A 95 -5.13 40.79 7.08
C PHE A 95 -5.84 40.84 5.72
N TRP A 96 -7.17 40.86 5.75
CA TRP A 96 -8.01 41.01 4.57
C TRP A 96 -9.22 41.91 4.87
N THR A 97 -9.69 42.65 3.88
CA THR A 97 -10.88 43.51 3.96
C THR A 97 -11.83 43.22 2.79
N CYS A 98 -13.13 43.42 2.97
CA CYS A 98 -14.14 43.30 1.90
C CYS A 98 -14.77 44.66 1.58
N ALA A 99 -14.67 45.10 0.32
CA ALA A 99 -15.17 46.41 -0.13
C ALA A 99 -16.70 46.46 -0.18
N THR A 100 -17.36 45.37 -0.58
CA THR A 100 -18.83 45.29 -0.66
C THR A 100 -19.48 45.34 0.72
N CYS A 101 -18.90 44.61 1.69
CA CYS A 101 -19.53 44.34 2.99
C CYS A 101 -18.96 45.17 4.15
N TYR A 102 -17.86 45.88 3.94
CA TYR A 102 -17.10 46.63 4.96
C TYR A 102 -16.69 45.78 6.18
N GLU A 103 -16.40 44.49 5.96
CA GLU A 103 -15.85 43.58 6.97
C GLU A 103 -14.34 43.40 6.81
N VAL A 104 -13.69 42.97 7.91
CA VAL A 104 -12.23 42.83 8.03
C VAL A 104 -11.87 41.78 9.08
N GLY A 105 -10.84 40.99 8.78
CA GLY A 105 -10.26 39.96 9.66
C GLY A 105 -8.76 39.77 9.47
N ASP A 106 -8.14 38.98 10.34
CA ASP A 106 -6.69 38.70 10.42
C ASP A 106 -6.31 37.25 10.11
N THR A 107 -7.31 36.38 9.89
CA THR A 107 -7.15 34.98 9.48
C THR A 107 -7.96 34.71 8.20
N TYR A 108 -7.50 33.77 7.37
CA TYR A 108 -8.28 33.36 6.19
C TYR A 108 -9.43 32.41 6.55
N GLU A 109 -9.46 31.86 7.76
CA GLU A 109 -10.62 31.16 8.32
C GLU A 109 -11.80 32.13 8.48
N LEU A 110 -11.55 33.37 8.93
CA LEU A 110 -12.56 34.44 8.96
C LEU A 110 -12.94 34.93 7.55
N ALA A 111 -12.02 34.88 6.57
CA ALA A 111 -12.36 35.16 5.18
C ALA A 111 -13.26 34.06 4.58
N ASP A 112 -12.97 32.79 4.87
CA ASP A 112 -13.82 31.67 4.47
C ASP A 112 -15.22 31.82 5.08
N ALA A 113 -15.31 32.15 6.37
CA ALA A 113 -16.59 32.45 7.03
C ALA A 113 -17.35 33.58 6.33
N HIS A 114 -16.68 34.71 6.09
CA HIS A 114 -17.30 35.88 5.46
C HIS A 114 -17.74 35.64 4.01
N LEU A 115 -16.90 35.03 3.17
CA LEU A 115 -17.19 34.83 1.75
C LEU A 115 -18.25 33.74 1.48
N ASN A 116 -18.60 32.96 2.51
CA ASN A 116 -19.73 32.03 2.48
C ASN A 116 -20.95 32.51 3.29
N SER A 117 -20.93 33.73 3.85
CA SER A 117 -22.05 34.30 4.60
C SER A 117 -23.19 34.77 3.67
N MET A 118 -24.43 34.68 4.16
CA MET A 118 -25.64 35.16 3.49
C MET A 118 -25.59 36.68 3.25
N ASP A 119 -25.10 37.44 4.24
CA ASP A 119 -24.87 38.89 4.12
C ASP A 119 -23.93 39.20 2.94
N HIS A 120 -22.85 38.43 2.75
CA HIS A 120 -21.92 38.63 1.62
C HIS A 120 -22.50 38.20 0.28
N ILE A 121 -23.09 37.00 0.20
CA ILE A 121 -23.62 36.45 -1.06
C ILE A 121 -24.75 37.34 -1.58
N ARG A 122 -25.68 37.78 -0.72
CA ARG A 122 -26.78 38.69 -1.08
C ARG A 122 -26.24 40.03 -1.58
N ASN A 123 -25.30 40.64 -0.85
CA ASN A 123 -24.72 41.92 -1.27
C ASN A 123 -23.92 41.80 -2.59
N TYR A 124 -23.28 40.66 -2.86
CA TYR A 124 -22.62 40.40 -4.14
C TYR A 124 -23.62 40.25 -5.30
N MET A 125 -24.78 39.63 -5.06
CA MET A 125 -25.86 39.56 -6.04
C MET A 125 -26.43 40.94 -6.38
N ASP A 126 -26.44 41.89 -5.42
CA ASP A 126 -26.77 43.30 -5.67
C ASP A 126 -25.73 43.98 -6.58
N GLU A 127 -24.43 43.84 -6.31
CA GLU A 127 -23.35 44.37 -7.18
C GLU A 127 -23.36 43.75 -8.61
N CYS A 128 -24.02 42.61 -8.78
CA CYS A 128 -24.12 41.89 -10.06
C CYS A 128 -25.46 42.13 -10.79
N GLU A 129 -26.33 43.02 -10.30
CA GLU A 129 -27.67 43.29 -10.86
C GLU A 129 -28.48 41.99 -11.10
N CYS A 130 -28.50 41.09 -10.11
CA CYS A 130 -29.04 39.74 -10.28
C CYS A 130 -30.57 39.67 -10.05
N ASP A 131 -31.34 39.65 -11.14
CA ASP A 131 -32.81 39.53 -11.17
C ASP A 131 -33.38 38.40 -10.26
N GLU A 132 -32.66 37.28 -10.12
CA GLU A 132 -33.09 36.14 -9.28
C GLU A 132 -33.25 36.53 -7.79
N LYS A 133 -32.64 37.63 -7.32
CA LYS A 133 -32.66 38.03 -5.91
C LYS A 133 -34.07 38.37 -5.41
N GLU A 134 -34.83 39.18 -6.16
CA GLU A 134 -36.16 39.62 -5.74
C GLU A 134 -37.13 38.42 -5.64
N GLN A 135 -37.03 37.50 -6.60
CA GLN A 135 -37.78 36.23 -6.58
C GLN A 135 -37.41 35.34 -5.39
N ILE A 136 -36.16 35.37 -4.90
CA ILE A 136 -35.74 34.58 -3.74
C ILE A 136 -36.26 35.18 -2.42
N GLU A 137 -36.32 36.51 -2.27
CA GLU A 137 -36.97 37.13 -1.11
C GLU A 137 -38.49 36.86 -1.11
N GLU A 138 -39.17 36.94 -2.27
CA GLU A 138 -40.62 36.68 -2.38
C GLU A 138 -40.99 35.20 -2.16
N GLU A 139 -40.29 34.26 -2.81
CA GLU A 139 -40.63 32.82 -2.69
C GLU A 139 -40.23 32.18 -1.35
N CYS A 140 -39.42 32.86 -0.52
CA CYS A 140 -38.89 32.30 0.73
C CYS A 140 -38.96 33.29 1.91
N GLU A 141 -39.89 34.24 1.90
CA GLU A 141 -40.03 35.35 2.87
C GLU A 141 -39.73 34.96 4.33
N ASP A 142 -40.33 33.85 4.81
CA ASP A 142 -40.22 33.32 6.19
C ASP A 142 -39.07 32.31 6.45
N ASP A 143 -38.38 31.77 5.42
CA ASP A 143 -37.32 30.75 5.58
C ASP A 143 -35.94 31.22 5.06
N GLU A 144 -35.17 31.81 5.97
CA GLU A 144 -33.80 32.27 5.74
C GLU A 144 -32.83 31.13 5.32
N TYR A 145 -33.09 29.85 5.64
CA TYR A 145 -32.28 28.72 5.17
C TYR A 145 -32.56 28.45 3.69
N ALA A 146 -33.83 28.47 3.30
CA ALA A 146 -34.23 28.34 1.90
C ALA A 146 -33.68 29.51 1.07
N LYS A 147 -33.71 30.75 1.60
CA LYS A 147 -33.02 31.90 0.99
C LYS A 147 -31.53 31.65 0.85
N TYR A 148 -30.84 31.19 1.90
CA TYR A 148 -29.40 30.92 1.84
C TYR A 148 -29.04 29.87 0.79
N GLU A 149 -29.71 28.71 0.75
CA GLU A 149 -29.43 27.68 -0.28
C GLU A 149 -29.70 28.19 -1.70
N ARG A 150 -30.76 28.98 -1.89
CA ARG A 150 -31.11 29.58 -3.19
C ARG A 150 -30.11 30.64 -3.63
N TYR A 151 -29.76 31.59 -2.75
CA TYR A 151 -28.72 32.60 -2.99
C TYR A 151 -27.36 31.96 -3.27
N ARG A 152 -27.01 30.92 -2.51
CA ARG A 152 -25.80 30.15 -2.74
C ARG A 152 -25.82 29.50 -4.13
N SER A 153 -26.92 28.86 -4.50
CA SER A 153 -27.09 28.23 -5.81
C SER A 153 -27.05 29.23 -6.98
N ALA A 154 -27.62 30.43 -6.81
CA ALA A 154 -27.58 31.51 -7.78
C ALA A 154 -26.16 32.06 -7.97
N ALA A 155 -25.47 32.33 -6.86
CA ALA A 155 -24.10 32.82 -6.90
C ALA A 155 -23.09 31.76 -7.41
N GLU A 156 -23.36 30.46 -7.21
CA GLU A 156 -22.59 29.38 -7.83
C GLU A 156 -22.85 29.24 -9.34
N ARG A 157 -24.08 29.55 -9.83
CA ARG A 157 -24.34 29.71 -11.29
C ARG A 157 -23.52 30.86 -11.87
N ILE A 158 -23.45 32.01 -11.18
CA ILE A 158 -22.62 33.16 -11.57
C ILE A 158 -21.13 32.76 -11.60
N PHE A 159 -20.62 32.14 -10.54
CA PHE A 159 -19.23 31.66 -10.47
C PHE A 159 -18.88 30.68 -11.61
N ALA A 160 -19.79 29.75 -11.94
CA ALA A 160 -19.58 28.81 -13.06
C ALA A 160 -19.59 29.51 -14.43
N ARG A 161 -20.51 30.46 -14.65
CA ARG A 161 -20.58 31.31 -15.85
C ARG A 161 -19.29 32.10 -16.06
N ASP A 162 -18.73 32.63 -14.98
CA ASP A 162 -17.57 33.52 -14.99
C ASP A 162 -16.21 32.76 -15.00
N GLY A 163 -16.24 31.46 -15.32
CA GLY A 163 -15.05 30.62 -15.53
C GLY A 163 -14.57 29.83 -14.30
N GLY A 164 -15.33 29.82 -13.21
CA GLY A 164 -15.07 29.00 -12.03
C GLY A 164 -13.71 29.27 -11.38
N ILE A 165 -13.05 28.19 -10.91
CA ILE A 165 -11.78 28.26 -10.16
C ILE A 165 -10.64 28.85 -11.02
N ASP A 166 -10.67 28.64 -12.34
CA ASP A 166 -9.67 29.19 -13.25
C ASP A 166 -9.96 30.66 -13.59
N GLY A 167 -11.24 31.01 -13.81
CA GLY A 167 -11.73 32.38 -13.98
C GLY A 167 -11.71 33.25 -12.72
N LEU A 168 -11.53 32.66 -11.53
CA LEU A 168 -11.48 33.33 -10.23
C LEU A 168 -10.52 34.53 -10.24
N GLN A 169 -11.10 35.72 -10.27
CA GLN A 169 -10.38 36.99 -10.30
C GLN A 169 -9.65 37.24 -8.97
N PRO A 170 -8.45 37.85 -9.02
CA PRO A 170 -7.62 38.10 -7.83
C PRO A 170 -8.25 39.15 -6.90
N PRO A 171 -8.05 39.06 -5.57
CA PRO A 171 -8.26 40.19 -4.69
C PRO A 171 -7.24 41.29 -5.01
N SER A 172 -7.56 42.54 -4.69
CA SER A 172 -6.56 43.62 -4.75
C SER A 172 -5.49 43.41 -3.66
N ILE A 173 -4.24 43.83 -3.89
CA ILE A 173 -3.15 43.63 -2.91
C ILE A 173 -2.53 44.96 -2.51
N LEU A 174 -2.78 45.35 -1.27
CA LEU A 174 -2.21 46.53 -0.62
C LEU A 174 -1.00 46.13 0.22
N ARG A 175 0.07 46.93 0.20
CA ARG A 175 1.31 46.67 0.95
C ARG A 175 1.61 47.78 1.93
N MET A 176 1.53 47.49 3.23
CA MET A 176 1.61 48.49 4.30
C MET A 176 2.76 48.20 5.28
N PRO A 177 3.58 49.21 5.67
CA PRO A 177 4.53 49.07 6.77
C PRO A 177 3.79 49.15 8.11
N LEU A 178 3.28 48.00 8.58
CA LEU A 178 2.29 47.91 9.66
C LEU A 178 2.60 46.69 10.54
N SER A 179 2.77 46.86 11.85
CA SER A 179 2.94 45.72 12.75
C SER A 179 1.61 45.01 13.01
N THR A 180 1.64 43.78 13.52
CA THR A 180 0.42 42.99 13.75
C THR A 180 -0.48 43.59 14.84
N ALA A 181 0.13 44.20 15.87
CA ALA A 181 -0.60 44.92 16.90
C ALA A 181 -1.24 46.21 16.35
N ASP A 182 -0.48 46.98 15.55
CA ASP A 182 -0.98 48.21 14.92
C ASP A 182 -2.11 47.91 13.91
N GLY A 183 -2.01 46.80 13.18
CA GLY A 183 -3.05 46.35 12.25
C GLY A 183 -4.35 45.96 12.95
N LYS A 184 -4.27 45.14 14.01
CA LYS A 184 -5.44 44.80 14.84
C LYS A 184 -6.09 46.04 15.44
N ALA A 185 -5.30 46.96 15.98
CA ALA A 185 -5.78 48.23 16.53
C ALA A 185 -6.42 49.13 15.46
N LYS A 186 -5.81 49.27 14.27
CA LYS A 186 -6.32 50.09 13.17
C LYS A 186 -7.65 49.59 12.62
N PHE A 187 -7.80 48.27 12.47
CA PHE A 187 -8.98 47.65 11.86
C PHE A 187 -10.06 47.22 12.87
N GLY A 188 -9.85 47.45 14.17
CA GLY A 188 -10.80 47.06 15.22
C GLY A 188 -11.01 45.55 15.29
N ILE A 189 -9.93 44.77 15.18
CA ILE A 189 -9.95 43.31 15.24
C ILE A 189 -9.68 42.89 16.70
N GLU A 190 -10.69 42.33 17.35
CA GLU A 190 -10.57 41.76 18.70
C GLU A 190 -9.82 40.39 18.62
N ASP A 191 -9.02 40.05 19.64
CA ASP A 191 -8.24 38.80 19.65
C ASP A 191 -9.13 37.57 19.89
N GLN A 192 -9.52 36.89 18.82
CA GLN A 192 -10.14 35.56 18.89
C GLN A 192 -9.09 34.51 19.30
N VAL A 193 -9.43 33.68 20.28
CA VAL A 193 -8.51 32.71 20.90
C VAL A 193 -8.98 31.28 20.69
N ASP A 194 -9.37 30.93 19.47
CA ASP A 194 -9.87 29.59 19.13
C ASP A 194 -8.83 28.47 19.25
N VAL A 195 -7.56 28.84 19.41
CA VAL A 195 -6.45 27.91 19.65
C VAL A 195 -5.66 28.37 20.88
N THR A 196 -5.89 27.71 22.01
CA THR A 196 -5.23 27.93 23.30
C THR A 196 -4.08 26.95 23.53
N PHE A 197 -3.19 27.25 24.49
CA PHE A 197 -2.01 26.43 24.80
C PHE A 197 -1.87 26.24 26.32
N GLN A 198 -2.26 25.06 26.82
CA GLN A 198 -2.10 24.70 28.22
C GLN A 198 -0.67 24.19 28.45
N GLN A 199 0.12 24.88 29.27
CA GLN A 199 1.50 24.46 29.59
C GLN A 199 1.53 23.18 30.45
N CYS A 200 2.56 22.36 30.25
CA CYS A 200 2.80 21.20 31.08
C CYS A 200 3.28 21.65 32.48
N PRO A 201 2.73 21.13 33.60
CA PRO A 201 2.97 21.66 34.95
C PRO A 201 4.44 21.74 35.41
N ASN A 202 5.34 20.97 34.78
CA ASN A 202 6.76 20.89 35.14
C ASN A 202 7.71 21.26 33.97
N ASP A 203 7.20 21.77 32.84
CA ASP A 203 8.02 22.08 31.66
C ASP A 203 7.42 23.21 30.83
N ALA A 204 8.09 24.36 30.82
CA ALA A 204 7.63 25.56 30.11
C ALA A 204 7.68 25.44 28.58
N ASN A 205 8.52 24.54 28.05
CA ASN A 205 8.70 24.30 26.61
C ASN A 205 7.70 23.29 26.06
N ARG A 206 6.98 22.56 26.92
CA ARG A 206 5.93 21.63 26.51
C ARG A 206 4.55 22.22 26.81
N SER A 207 3.63 22.09 25.86
CA SER A 207 2.24 22.52 26.00
C SER A 207 1.32 21.64 25.18
N VAL A 208 0.08 21.47 25.65
CA VAL A 208 -0.99 20.91 24.82
C VAL A 208 -1.72 22.09 24.16
N LEU A 209 -1.71 22.10 22.82
CA LEU A 209 -2.61 22.90 22.02
C LEU A 209 -4.02 22.35 22.20
N HIS A 210 -4.99 23.24 22.41
CA HIS A 210 -6.42 22.94 22.36
C HIS A 210 -7.07 23.86 21.33
N CYS A 211 -7.99 23.33 20.52
CA CYS A 211 -8.78 24.12 19.60
C CYS A 211 -10.29 23.98 19.88
N SER A 212 -10.96 25.11 20.15
CA SER A 212 -12.42 25.19 20.36
C SER A 212 -13.21 24.85 19.10
N THR A 213 -12.67 25.17 17.92
CA THR A 213 -13.25 24.78 16.63
C THR A 213 -13.22 23.25 16.48
N CYS A 214 -12.08 22.60 16.76
CA CYS A 214 -11.91 21.18 16.46
C CYS A 214 -12.32 20.22 17.60
N ASN A 215 -12.47 20.72 18.83
CA ASN A 215 -12.61 19.93 20.05
C ASN A 215 -11.50 18.86 20.16
N GLU A 216 -10.28 19.27 19.81
CA GLU A 216 -9.09 18.42 19.71
C GLU A 216 -7.91 19.00 20.49
N VAL A 217 -7.04 18.08 20.89
CA VAL A 217 -5.84 18.35 21.69
C VAL A 217 -4.63 17.75 21.03
N ALA A 218 -3.54 18.52 20.99
CA ALA A 218 -2.31 18.12 20.34
C ALA A 218 -1.08 18.50 21.17
N PRO A 219 -0.08 17.61 21.31
CA PRO A 219 1.15 17.93 22.00
C PRO A 219 2.00 18.89 21.15
N VAL A 220 2.54 19.94 21.78
CA VAL A 220 3.38 20.96 21.14
C VAL A 220 4.63 21.19 21.97
N VAL A 221 5.79 21.06 21.32
CA VAL A 221 7.10 21.41 21.86
C VAL A 221 7.53 22.75 21.25
N VAL A 222 7.58 23.78 22.10
CA VAL A 222 7.98 25.13 21.75
C VAL A 222 9.51 25.22 21.87
N ALA A 223 10.22 24.76 20.84
CA ALA A 223 11.68 24.69 20.82
C ALA A 223 12.29 25.29 19.54
N GLY A 224 13.34 26.09 19.72
CA GLY A 224 14.09 26.71 18.62
C GLY A 224 13.21 27.59 17.73
N LYS A 225 13.03 27.19 16.47
CA LYS A 225 12.25 27.93 15.47
C LYS A 225 10.76 27.56 15.43
N TYR A 226 10.30 26.57 16.22
CA TYR A 226 8.90 26.15 16.21
C TYR A 226 8.16 26.77 17.39
N THR A 227 7.24 27.69 17.10
CA THR A 227 6.55 28.51 18.08
C THR A 227 5.08 28.11 18.23
N LYS A 228 4.37 28.69 19.20
CA LYS A 228 2.93 28.48 19.37
C LYS A 228 2.14 28.98 18.16
N GLU A 229 2.56 30.10 17.59
CA GLU A 229 1.95 30.77 16.44
C GLU A 229 2.04 29.88 15.20
N LYS A 230 3.21 29.25 14.97
CA LYS A 230 3.37 28.25 13.89
C LYS A 230 2.55 26.99 14.14
N SER A 231 2.44 26.54 15.39
CA SER A 231 1.63 25.38 15.75
C SER A 231 0.14 25.64 15.53
N ARG A 232 -0.33 26.85 15.84
CA ARG A 232 -1.68 27.34 15.54
C ARG A 232 -1.91 27.40 14.03
N ALA A 233 -1.01 28.05 13.28
CA ALA A 233 -1.13 28.18 11.83
C ALA A 233 -1.19 26.80 11.14
N HIS A 234 -0.29 25.89 11.49
CA HIS A 234 -0.28 24.53 10.93
C HIS A 234 -1.58 23.76 11.26
N HIS A 235 -2.12 23.90 12.47
CA HIS A 235 -3.41 23.31 12.83
C HIS A 235 -4.58 23.90 12.01
N CYS A 236 -4.66 25.24 11.88
CA CYS A 236 -5.69 25.92 11.09
C CYS A 236 -5.57 25.64 9.57
N GLU A 237 -4.37 25.34 9.08
CA GLU A 237 -4.16 24.87 7.70
C GLU A 237 -4.63 23.43 7.44
N SER A 238 -4.94 22.64 8.47
CA SER A 238 -5.41 21.26 8.30
C SER A 238 -6.82 21.19 7.69
N THR A 239 -7.07 20.15 6.88
CA THR A 239 -8.37 19.93 6.22
C THR A 239 -9.49 19.70 7.24
N MET A 240 -9.21 18.94 8.30
CA MET A 240 -10.14 18.72 9.42
C MET A 240 -10.56 20.02 10.10
N HIS A 241 -9.61 20.93 10.39
CA HIS A 241 -9.93 22.23 10.98
C HIS A 241 -10.79 23.06 10.04
N GLN A 242 -10.45 23.11 8.76
CA GLN A 242 -11.17 23.93 7.78
C GLN A 242 -12.59 23.45 7.51
N GLN A 243 -12.84 22.15 7.50
CA GLN A 243 -14.20 21.58 7.42
C GLN A 243 -15.02 21.94 8.65
N ARG A 244 -14.46 21.77 9.86
CA ARG A 244 -15.16 22.08 11.12
C ARG A 244 -15.41 23.58 11.29
N ALA A 245 -14.47 24.42 10.87
CA ALA A 245 -14.64 25.88 10.81
C ALA A 245 -15.76 26.29 9.84
N ALA A 246 -15.82 25.67 8.65
CA ALA A 246 -16.88 25.94 7.69
C ALA A 246 -18.26 25.49 8.21
N VAL A 247 -18.35 24.32 8.84
CA VAL A 247 -19.57 23.83 9.50
C VAL A 247 -20.02 24.78 10.62
N LEU A 248 -19.13 25.17 11.54
CA LEU A 248 -19.49 26.14 12.59
C LEU A 248 -19.90 27.50 12.02
N SER A 249 -19.21 28.00 10.99
CA SER A 249 -19.58 29.28 10.37
C SER A 249 -20.98 29.23 9.76
N ALA A 250 -21.28 28.17 9.01
CA ALA A 250 -22.59 27.99 8.38
C ALA A 250 -23.70 27.72 9.41
N ILE A 251 -23.40 27.08 10.54
CA ILE A 251 -24.32 26.95 11.68
C ILE A 251 -24.57 28.32 12.33
N ASN A 252 -23.51 29.08 12.61
CA ASN A 252 -23.58 30.34 13.36
C ASN A 252 -24.29 31.47 12.60
N GLU A 253 -24.23 31.50 11.27
CA GLU A 253 -24.90 32.51 10.42
C GLU A 253 -26.38 32.71 10.80
N PHE A 254 -27.10 31.61 11.04
CA PHE A 254 -28.53 31.62 11.33
C PHE A 254 -28.87 31.85 12.81
N HIS A 255 -27.86 32.02 13.67
CA HIS A 255 -27.99 32.25 15.11
C HIS A 255 -28.90 31.19 15.81
N PRO A 256 -28.57 29.89 15.71
CA PRO A 256 -29.30 28.82 16.39
C PRO A 256 -29.32 29.08 17.89
N GLN A 257 -30.51 29.12 18.48
CA GLN A 257 -30.64 29.32 19.93
C GLN A 257 -30.48 27.96 20.62
N GLU A 258 -29.75 27.94 21.74
CA GLU A 258 -29.42 26.72 22.48
C GLU A 258 -30.68 25.97 22.91
N ILE A 259 -30.84 24.73 22.43
CA ILE A 259 -32.00 23.87 22.73
C ILE A 259 -31.67 23.02 23.96
N PHE A 260 -32.17 23.44 25.11
CA PHE A 260 -31.98 22.74 26.39
C PHE A 260 -33.14 21.79 26.72
N ASP A 261 -32.96 20.50 26.42
CA ASP A 261 -33.72 19.43 27.05
C ASP A 261 -32.98 18.96 28.33
N GLU A 262 -33.66 19.05 29.47
CA GLU A 262 -33.10 18.73 30.78
C GLU A 262 -33.04 17.20 30.97
N PHE A 263 -31.89 16.58 30.73
CA PHE A 263 -31.71 15.14 30.93
C PHE A 263 -31.87 14.76 32.41
N LYS A 264 -32.99 14.11 32.72
CA LYS A 264 -33.38 13.75 34.10
C LYS A 264 -32.98 12.33 34.45
N THR A 265 -32.07 12.21 35.39
CA THR A 265 -31.62 10.95 35.98
C THR A 265 -31.78 10.99 37.51
N GLY A 266 -32.01 9.81 38.10
CA GLY A 266 -32.00 9.62 39.56
C GLY A 266 -30.61 9.33 40.13
N GLU A 267 -29.58 9.28 39.28
CA GLU A 267 -28.20 8.98 39.66
C GLU A 267 -27.40 10.27 39.95
N SER A 268 -26.69 10.30 41.08
CA SER A 268 -25.84 11.46 41.43
C SER A 268 -24.47 11.42 40.75
N GLN A 269 -23.83 12.59 40.66
CA GLN A 269 -22.46 12.79 40.15
C GLN A 269 -21.41 11.80 40.72
N ALA A 270 -21.58 11.32 41.96
CA ALA A 270 -20.66 10.38 42.61
C ALA A 270 -20.89 8.89 42.24
N GLN A 271 -21.97 8.58 41.51
CA GLN A 271 -22.37 7.24 41.10
C GLN A 271 -22.09 6.94 39.62
N LEU A 272 -21.72 7.97 38.84
CA LEU A 272 -21.34 7.87 37.43
C LEU A 272 -20.44 6.67 37.17
N HIS A 273 -20.77 5.88 36.15
CA HIS A 273 -20.04 4.67 35.79
C HIS A 273 -20.08 4.40 34.27
N TRP A 274 -19.25 3.45 33.84
CA TRP A 274 -19.19 2.98 32.46
C TRP A 274 -19.86 1.61 32.33
N THR A 275 -20.61 1.42 31.25
CA THR A 275 -21.30 0.18 30.87
C THR A 275 -20.86 -0.23 29.47
N GLU A 276 -20.57 -1.51 29.27
CA GLU A 276 -20.21 -2.09 27.96
C GLU A 276 -21.49 -2.47 27.20
N LYS A 277 -21.52 -2.26 25.88
CA LYS A 277 -22.63 -2.66 25.00
C LYS A 277 -22.24 -3.89 24.18
N ASP A 278 -22.94 -5.00 24.42
CA ASP A 278 -22.62 -6.32 23.87
C ASP A 278 -22.66 -6.39 22.32
N ASP A 279 -23.42 -5.52 21.65
CA ASP A 279 -23.66 -5.58 20.19
C ASP A 279 -22.51 -5.04 19.34
N ASP A 280 -21.81 -4.01 19.81
CA ASP A 280 -20.80 -3.25 19.03
C ASP A 280 -19.47 -3.03 19.77
N GLY A 281 -19.36 -3.44 21.03
CA GLY A 281 -18.17 -3.22 21.87
C GLY A 281 -17.97 -1.75 22.26
N SER A 282 -18.99 -0.90 22.08
CA SER A 282 -18.96 0.47 22.58
C SER A 282 -19.10 0.50 24.10
N TRP A 283 -18.60 1.57 24.71
CA TRP A 283 -18.70 1.82 26.13
C TRP A 283 -19.48 3.11 26.34
N LEU A 284 -20.55 3.02 27.13
CA LEU A 284 -21.49 4.10 27.41
C LEU A 284 -21.35 4.57 28.87
N LEU A 285 -21.30 5.88 29.06
CA LEU A 285 -21.38 6.54 30.36
C LEU A 285 -22.83 6.49 30.85
N SER A 286 -23.04 6.23 32.15
CA SER A 286 -24.38 6.10 32.76
C SER A 286 -25.26 7.36 32.66
N GLN A 287 -24.67 8.50 32.29
CA GLN A 287 -25.34 9.75 31.96
C GLN A 287 -24.67 10.35 30.71
N PRO A 288 -25.41 10.97 29.78
CA PRO A 288 -24.82 11.71 28.67
C PRO A 288 -24.07 12.95 29.19
N CYS A 289 -23.03 13.36 28.49
CA CYS A 289 -22.28 14.57 28.79
C CYS A 289 -22.26 15.49 27.56
N GLY A 290 -22.17 16.81 27.73
CA GLY A 290 -22.12 17.75 26.61
C GLY A 290 -23.43 17.90 25.80
N TYR A 291 -24.58 17.46 26.31
CA TYR A 291 -25.85 17.44 25.57
C TYR A 291 -26.27 18.82 25.00
N ARG A 292 -25.93 19.92 25.66
CA ARG A 292 -26.17 21.31 25.18
C ARG A 292 -25.47 21.68 23.86
N TYR A 293 -24.55 20.83 23.37
CA TYR A 293 -23.89 21.00 22.08
C TYR A 293 -24.63 20.30 20.91
N LEU A 294 -25.85 19.81 21.17
CA LEU A 294 -26.82 19.34 20.19
C LEU A 294 -27.57 20.51 19.53
N ILE A 295 -27.70 20.47 18.21
CA ILE A 295 -28.53 21.41 17.43
C ILE A 295 -29.55 20.60 16.63
N ASN A 296 -30.83 21.01 16.68
CA ASN A 296 -31.94 20.32 16.01
C ASN A 296 -32.52 21.16 14.86
N ALA A 297 -32.75 20.54 13.71
CA ALA A 297 -33.28 21.15 12.50
C ALA A 297 -34.35 20.22 11.88
N GLY A 298 -35.63 20.50 12.14
CA GLY A 298 -36.71 19.55 11.88
C GLY A 298 -36.45 18.21 12.60
N ASP A 299 -36.39 17.11 11.83
CA ASP A 299 -36.04 15.78 12.33
C ASP A 299 -34.51 15.54 12.40
N GLU A 300 -33.69 16.40 11.79
CA GLU A 300 -32.23 16.25 11.75
C GLU A 300 -31.59 16.80 13.04
N ARG A 301 -30.55 16.13 13.57
CA ARG A 301 -29.85 16.59 14.78
C ARG A 301 -28.34 16.45 14.61
N ILE A 302 -27.57 17.47 14.98
CA ILE A 302 -26.11 17.51 14.84
C ILE A 302 -25.46 17.74 16.21
N CYS A 303 -24.45 16.94 16.52
CA CYS A 303 -23.55 17.15 17.65
C CYS A 303 -22.36 18.02 17.24
N THR A 304 -22.24 19.24 17.78
CA THR A 304 -21.13 20.17 17.46
C THR A 304 -19.81 19.82 18.17
N ILE A 305 -19.82 18.93 19.17
CA ILE A 305 -18.59 18.37 19.77
C ILE A 305 -17.90 17.43 18.78
N CYS A 306 -18.66 16.49 18.20
CA CYS A 306 -18.15 15.42 17.33
C CYS A 306 -18.29 15.70 15.84
N TYR A 307 -19.04 16.74 15.44
CA TYR A 307 -19.44 17.03 14.06
C TYR A 307 -20.24 15.90 13.40
N ALA A 308 -20.97 15.12 14.19
CA ALA A 308 -21.73 13.97 13.71
C ALA A 308 -23.22 14.29 13.54
N LEU A 309 -23.84 13.70 12.52
CA LEU A 309 -25.29 13.64 12.36
C LEU A 309 -25.83 12.47 13.20
N VAL A 310 -26.83 12.71 14.05
CA VAL A 310 -27.35 11.73 15.01
C VAL A 310 -28.88 11.66 14.94
N ASN A 311 -29.42 10.61 14.32
CA ASN A 311 -30.81 10.58 13.87
C ASN A 311 -31.71 9.69 14.76
N GLY A 312 -32.68 10.31 15.42
CA GLY A 312 -33.64 9.65 16.32
C GLY A 312 -33.16 9.60 17.77
N ASP A 313 -34.09 9.78 18.71
CA ASP A 313 -33.78 10.15 20.10
C ASP A 313 -32.96 9.09 20.88
N ASP A 314 -33.19 7.81 20.61
CA ASP A 314 -32.38 6.73 21.19
C ASP A 314 -30.90 6.82 20.75
N GLN A 315 -30.64 7.19 19.49
CA GLN A 315 -29.27 7.38 18.98
C GLN A 315 -28.59 8.60 19.59
N VAL A 316 -29.35 9.65 19.91
CA VAL A 316 -28.83 10.85 20.58
C VAL A 316 -28.27 10.47 21.95
N LEU A 317 -29.05 9.77 22.77
CA LEU A 317 -28.59 9.38 24.11
C LEU A 317 -27.38 8.43 24.05
N GLU A 318 -27.37 7.46 23.13
CA GLU A 318 -26.20 6.59 22.93
C GLU A 318 -24.96 7.36 22.44
N HIS A 319 -25.11 8.36 21.58
CA HIS A 319 -24.01 9.21 21.13
C HIS A 319 -23.40 10.01 22.28
N PHE A 320 -24.20 10.80 23.01
CA PHE A 320 -23.71 11.69 24.08
C PHE A 320 -23.23 10.93 25.34
N SER A 321 -23.61 9.66 25.50
CA SER A 321 -23.01 8.74 26.48
C SER A 321 -21.74 8.02 25.98
N SER A 322 -21.46 7.98 24.67
CA SER A 322 -20.36 7.15 24.13
C SER A 322 -18.96 7.58 24.60
N GLU A 323 -18.04 6.61 24.73
CA GLU A 323 -16.64 6.89 25.10
C GLU A 323 -15.98 7.86 24.12
N TYR A 324 -16.25 7.74 22.81
CA TYR A 324 -15.72 8.67 21.82
C TYR A 324 -16.19 10.11 22.06
N HIS A 325 -17.50 10.31 22.26
CA HIS A 325 -18.07 11.62 22.59
C HIS A 325 -17.49 12.18 23.89
N ALA A 326 -17.49 11.39 24.97
CA ALA A 326 -17.00 11.84 26.27
C ALA A 326 -15.52 12.25 26.21
N MET A 327 -14.69 11.54 25.45
CA MET A 327 -13.28 11.92 25.23
C MET A 327 -13.12 13.19 24.38
N LYS A 328 -14.03 13.48 23.45
CA LYS A 328 -14.08 14.76 22.72
C LYS A 328 -14.55 15.91 23.63
N TYR A 329 -15.60 15.72 24.44
CA TYR A 329 -16.05 16.71 25.43
C TYR A 329 -14.95 17.04 26.44
N LEU A 330 -14.24 16.03 26.95
CA LEU A 330 -13.11 16.17 27.88
C LEU A 330 -11.93 16.99 27.30
N ASN A 331 -11.79 17.10 25.97
CA ASN A 331 -10.78 17.96 25.36
C ASN A 331 -11.04 19.45 25.63
N MET A 332 -12.32 19.84 25.69
CA MET A 332 -12.75 21.24 25.90
C MET A 332 -12.54 21.66 27.36
N ILE A 333 -12.93 20.80 28.30
CA ILE A 333 -12.93 21.10 29.74
C ILE A 333 -11.62 20.73 30.47
N HIS A 334 -10.85 19.76 29.95
CA HIS A 334 -9.67 19.21 30.62
C HIS A 334 -8.52 18.87 29.66
N SER A 335 -8.28 19.73 28.66
CA SER A 335 -7.39 19.51 27.51
C SER A 335 -6.11 18.70 27.79
N TYR A 336 -5.24 19.14 28.71
CA TYR A 336 -4.01 18.43 29.06
C TYR A 336 -4.27 17.04 29.69
N ASN A 337 -5.24 16.93 30.59
CA ASN A 337 -5.53 15.65 31.26
C ASN A 337 -6.25 14.67 30.32
N SER A 338 -7.05 15.16 29.37
CA SER A 338 -7.69 14.40 28.30
C SER A 338 -6.65 13.87 27.31
N TYR A 339 -5.72 14.70 26.82
CA TYR A 339 -4.57 14.25 26.03
C TYR A 339 -3.81 13.12 26.74
N LEU A 340 -3.51 13.30 28.03
CA LEU A 340 -2.87 12.25 28.86
C LEU A 340 -3.79 11.07 29.21
N ALA A 341 -5.05 11.02 28.78
CA ALA A 341 -5.94 9.86 28.90
C ALA A 341 -6.06 9.12 27.56
N GLN A 342 -6.09 9.84 26.44
CA GLN A 342 -6.09 9.29 25.07
C GLN A 342 -4.90 8.36 24.77
N GLN A 343 -3.76 8.56 25.43
CA GLN A 343 -2.57 7.71 25.28
C GLN A 343 -2.57 6.44 26.17
N LEU A 344 -3.66 6.17 26.91
CA LEU A 344 -3.82 4.98 27.77
C LEU A 344 -4.70 3.92 27.10
N ASP A 345 -4.59 2.67 27.57
CA ASP A 345 -5.52 1.59 27.20
C ASP A 345 -6.96 1.89 27.67
N GLY A 346 -7.95 1.22 27.09
CA GLY A 346 -9.38 1.46 27.36
C GLY A 346 -9.74 1.47 28.85
N PRO A 347 -9.34 0.45 29.63
CA PRO A 347 -9.61 0.42 31.07
C PRO A 347 -9.01 1.60 31.84
N GLU A 348 -7.72 1.93 31.64
CA GLU A 348 -7.13 3.09 32.34
C GLU A 348 -7.64 4.43 31.82
N ARG A 349 -7.92 4.54 30.51
CA ARG A 349 -8.50 5.72 29.85
C ARG A 349 -9.90 5.99 30.40
N ARG A 350 -10.80 5.01 30.38
CA ARG A 350 -12.17 5.12 30.96
C ARG A 350 -12.12 5.44 32.46
N ALA A 351 -11.24 4.81 33.23
CA ALA A 351 -11.08 5.09 34.66
C ALA A 351 -10.52 6.51 34.95
N LYS A 352 -9.74 7.08 34.02
CA LYS A 352 -9.23 8.46 34.12
C LYS A 352 -10.25 9.48 33.61
N ALA A 353 -10.93 9.19 32.50
CA ALA A 353 -12.05 9.96 31.97
C ALA A 353 -13.15 10.12 33.03
N LEU A 354 -13.53 9.03 33.69
CA LEU A 354 -14.54 9.06 34.76
C LEU A 354 -14.14 9.96 35.92
N LYS A 355 -12.87 9.95 36.34
CA LYS A 355 -12.37 10.84 37.40
C LYS A 355 -12.40 12.31 37.00
N MET A 356 -12.13 12.62 35.73
CA MET A 356 -12.28 13.98 35.21
C MET A 356 -13.75 14.38 35.21
N LEU A 357 -14.62 13.58 34.58
CA LEU A 357 -16.07 13.79 34.54
C LEU A 357 -16.68 14.01 35.94
N ILE A 358 -16.38 13.14 36.91
CA ILE A 358 -16.82 13.30 38.31
C ILE A 358 -16.30 14.61 38.93
N SER A 359 -15.13 15.11 38.53
CA SER A 359 -14.59 16.40 39.01
C SER A 359 -15.15 17.65 38.31
N THR A 360 -15.72 17.51 37.11
CA THR A 360 -16.23 18.64 36.28
C THR A 360 -17.75 18.71 36.18
N LEU A 361 -18.47 17.61 36.38
CA LEU A 361 -19.93 17.54 36.28
C LEU A 361 -20.63 18.18 37.49
N THR A 362 -20.43 19.49 37.65
CA THR A 362 -21.56 20.33 38.03
C THR A 362 -22.67 20.07 37.01
N LEU A 363 -23.66 19.26 37.39
CA LEU A 363 -24.82 18.93 36.56
C LEU A 363 -25.39 20.22 35.95
N GLU A 364 -25.62 20.23 34.64
CA GLU A 364 -25.97 21.44 33.86
C GLU A 364 -27.45 21.84 34.06
N ASN A 365 -27.89 21.88 35.33
CA ASN A 365 -29.26 22.06 35.78
C ASN A 365 -29.68 23.53 35.97
N ASP A 366 -28.76 24.50 35.81
CA ASP A 366 -29.01 25.93 36.06
C ASP A 366 -29.70 26.64 34.88
N THR A 367 -30.99 26.29 34.73
CA THR A 367 -32.08 26.95 34.00
C THR A 367 -31.81 28.22 33.16
N LYS A 368 -32.16 28.13 31.86
CA LYS A 368 -32.99 29.11 31.12
C LYS A 368 -33.53 28.51 29.80
N LYS A 369 -34.51 29.17 29.20
CA LYS A 369 -35.11 28.82 27.88
C LYS A 369 -35.20 30.05 27.00
N VAL A 370 -35.02 29.87 25.69
CA VAL A 370 -35.98 30.13 24.59
C VAL A 370 -35.28 29.73 23.26
N ALA A 371 -36.06 29.49 22.19
CA ALA A 371 -35.58 28.73 21.03
C ALA A 371 -35.83 29.40 19.67
N ARG A 372 -34.99 29.02 18.69
CA ARG A 372 -35.29 28.96 17.27
C ARG A 372 -34.98 27.54 16.80
N THR A 373 -36.00 26.77 16.47
CA THR A 373 -35.84 25.51 15.73
C THR A 373 -35.49 25.85 14.29
N LEU A 374 -34.55 25.12 13.69
CA LEU A 374 -34.24 25.27 12.25
C LEU A 374 -35.21 24.38 11.44
N SER A 375 -35.50 24.70 10.18
CA SER A 375 -36.41 23.86 9.36
C SER A 375 -35.72 22.57 8.90
N HIS A 376 -34.45 22.68 8.51
CA HIS A 376 -33.53 21.61 8.11
C HIS A 376 -32.09 22.18 8.12
N PHE A 377 -31.05 21.34 8.09
CA PHE A 377 -29.70 21.86 7.85
C PHE A 377 -29.46 22.10 6.35
N PRO A 378 -28.65 23.10 5.95
CA PRO A 378 -28.19 23.23 4.57
C PRO A 378 -27.39 22.00 4.10
N SER A 379 -27.61 21.61 2.85
CA SER A 379 -27.01 20.46 2.17
C SER A 379 -25.48 20.50 2.19
N LEU A 380 -24.91 21.70 2.07
CA LEU A 380 -23.47 21.93 2.18
C LEU A 380 -22.89 21.48 3.53
N ILE A 381 -23.63 21.66 4.63
CA ILE A 381 -23.21 21.23 5.97
C ILE A 381 -23.24 19.71 6.05
N LYS A 382 -24.33 19.06 5.63
CA LYS A 382 -24.51 17.60 5.70
C LYS A 382 -23.37 16.85 5.01
N SER A 383 -22.91 17.36 3.86
CA SER A 383 -21.78 16.80 3.11
C SER A 383 -20.40 16.89 3.79
N GLN A 384 -20.30 17.63 4.91
CA GLN A 384 -19.06 17.86 5.68
C GLN A 384 -19.12 17.27 7.09
N LEU A 385 -20.22 16.61 7.47
CA LEU A 385 -20.35 15.96 8.77
C LEU A 385 -19.58 14.64 8.82
N SER A 386 -19.19 14.27 10.03
CA SER A 386 -18.62 12.97 10.37
C SER A 386 -19.71 11.92 10.59
N GLU A 387 -19.35 10.65 10.46
CA GLU A 387 -20.19 9.53 10.88
C GLU A 387 -20.31 9.48 12.42
N ASP A 388 -21.35 8.82 12.93
CA ASP A 388 -21.56 8.61 14.37
C ASP A 388 -20.59 7.57 14.96
N VAL A 389 -19.35 7.99 15.19
CA VAL A 389 -18.31 7.18 15.81
C VAL A 389 -18.50 7.16 17.33
N ARG A 390 -18.76 5.96 17.89
CA ARG A 390 -19.03 5.74 19.32
C ARG A 390 -17.88 5.03 20.06
N VAL A 391 -17.19 4.13 19.36
CA VAL A 391 -16.05 3.38 19.90
C VAL A 391 -14.80 4.26 19.85
N TYR A 392 -14.12 4.43 20.99
CA TYR A 392 -12.77 4.98 21.01
C TYR A 392 -11.76 3.84 20.84
N PRO A 393 -11.00 3.75 19.73
CA PRO A 393 -10.11 2.62 19.47
C PRO A 393 -8.89 2.62 20.39
N ASP A 394 -8.55 1.46 20.94
CA ASP A 394 -7.31 1.27 21.69
C ASP A 394 -6.09 1.24 20.74
N PRO A 395 -4.94 1.81 21.12
CA PRO A 395 -3.72 1.73 20.32
C PRO A 395 -3.30 0.26 20.09
N PRO A 396 -3.06 -0.19 18.84
CA PRO A 396 -2.65 -1.57 18.59
C PRO A 396 -1.30 -1.88 19.26
N LEU A 397 -1.32 -2.82 20.19
CA LEU A 397 -0.19 -3.23 21.02
C LEU A 397 0.42 -4.53 20.50
N GLU A 398 1.43 -4.42 19.62
CA GLU A 398 2.30 -5.57 19.35
C GLU A 398 3.25 -5.79 20.53
N VAL A 399 3.36 -7.05 20.96
CA VAL A 399 4.22 -7.50 22.06
C VAL A 399 5.18 -8.55 21.55
N ILE A 400 6.47 -8.43 21.88
CA ILE A 400 7.51 -9.42 21.57
C ILE A 400 8.14 -9.88 22.88
N ASP A 401 7.83 -11.10 23.29
CA ASP A 401 8.33 -11.76 24.50
C ASP A 401 9.23 -12.98 24.23
N ASP A 402 9.52 -13.30 22.95
CA ASP A 402 10.54 -14.26 22.47
C ASP A 402 11.85 -14.25 23.29
N PHE A 403 12.26 -13.08 23.78
CA PHE A 403 13.55 -12.86 24.45
C PHE A 403 13.47 -12.91 25.98
N LYS A 404 12.29 -13.15 26.56
CA LYS A 404 12.05 -13.13 28.01
C LYS A 404 12.95 -14.12 28.76
N GLU A 405 13.11 -15.33 28.23
CA GLU A 405 13.93 -16.38 28.83
C GLU A 405 15.44 -16.22 28.57
N THR A 406 15.82 -15.51 27.49
CA THR A 406 17.23 -15.44 27.03
C THR A 406 17.95 -14.14 27.41
N THR A 407 17.22 -13.04 27.54
CA THR A 407 17.76 -11.71 27.90
C THR A 407 17.16 -11.14 29.18
N GLY A 408 16.06 -11.71 29.67
CA GLY A 408 15.26 -11.08 30.71
C GLY A 408 14.53 -9.81 30.26
N LYS A 409 14.29 -9.63 28.94
CA LYS A 409 13.61 -8.46 28.36
C LYS A 409 12.31 -8.85 27.65
N MET A 410 11.34 -7.94 27.66
CA MET A 410 10.15 -7.97 26.79
C MET A 410 10.02 -6.61 26.10
N PHE A 411 9.46 -6.60 24.88
CA PHE A 411 9.29 -5.39 24.08
C PHE A 411 7.81 -5.14 23.74
N ARG A 412 7.41 -3.87 23.66
CA ARG A 412 6.09 -3.45 23.17
C ARG A 412 6.21 -2.33 22.16
N PHE A 413 5.47 -2.40 21.05
CA PHE A 413 5.43 -1.31 20.07
C PHE A 413 4.57 -0.14 20.58
N CYS A 414 5.10 1.08 20.51
CA CYS A 414 4.36 2.32 20.76
C CYS A 414 4.02 3.01 19.45
N VAL A 415 2.73 3.08 19.11
CA VAL A 415 2.23 3.74 17.89
C VAL A 415 2.53 5.25 17.88
N SER A 416 2.47 5.92 19.03
CA SER A 416 2.73 7.36 19.16
C SER A 416 4.21 7.72 18.95
N CYS A 417 5.13 6.85 19.38
CA CYS A 417 6.57 7.02 19.16
C CYS A 417 7.08 6.35 17.87
N CYS A 418 6.30 5.44 17.30
CA CYS A 418 6.68 4.52 16.22
C CYS A 418 7.90 3.63 16.57
N THR A 419 8.07 3.23 17.84
CA THR A 419 9.25 2.49 18.34
C THR A 419 8.87 1.33 19.26
N TYR A 420 9.71 0.30 19.33
CA TYR A 420 9.62 -0.71 20.39
C TYR A 420 10.27 -0.19 21.67
N ILE A 421 9.53 -0.30 22.77
CA ILE A 421 9.95 0.08 24.11
C ILE A 421 10.39 -1.19 24.85
N GLU A 422 11.59 -1.16 25.43
CA GLU A 422 12.18 -2.25 26.20
C GLU A 422 11.75 -2.23 27.66
N PHE A 423 11.42 -3.40 28.22
CA PHE A 423 11.10 -3.58 29.63
C PHE A 423 11.85 -4.77 30.22
N ASP A 424 12.42 -4.61 31.42
CA ASP A 424 13.00 -5.71 32.20
C ASP A 424 11.89 -6.66 32.66
N ALA A 425 11.89 -7.90 32.18
CA ALA A 425 10.83 -8.89 32.42
C ALA A 425 10.57 -9.15 33.91
N ASN A 426 11.60 -9.00 34.76
CA ASN A 426 11.51 -9.13 36.22
C ASN A 426 10.82 -7.94 36.93
N LEU A 427 10.61 -6.82 36.22
CA LEU A 427 9.91 -5.63 36.70
C LEU A 427 8.50 -5.48 36.11
N VAL A 428 8.15 -6.31 35.12
CA VAL A 428 6.87 -6.31 34.40
C VAL A 428 6.33 -7.75 34.22
N ASP A 429 6.60 -8.59 35.22
CA ASP A 429 6.19 -10.00 35.31
C ASP A 429 4.67 -10.17 35.47
N GLU A 430 4.01 -9.21 36.12
CA GLU A 430 2.55 -9.14 36.26
C GLU A 430 1.93 -8.08 35.32
N PRO A 431 0.69 -8.29 34.82
CA PRO A 431 -0.01 -7.31 33.97
C PRO A 431 -0.13 -5.91 34.60
N GLN A 432 -0.31 -5.82 35.92
CA GLN A 432 -0.43 -4.54 36.63
C GLN A 432 0.89 -3.76 36.65
N LYS A 433 2.02 -4.46 36.85
CA LYS A 433 3.36 -3.88 36.79
C LYS A 433 3.71 -3.45 35.37
N MET A 434 3.34 -4.27 34.37
CA MET A 434 3.46 -3.93 32.95
C MET A 434 2.65 -2.67 32.58
N ALA A 435 1.40 -2.57 33.03
CA ALA A 435 0.58 -1.36 32.83
C ALA A 435 1.23 -0.12 33.48
N ALA A 436 1.73 -0.23 34.71
CA ALA A 436 2.45 0.86 35.39
C ALA A 436 3.74 1.28 34.66
N ALA A 437 4.49 0.33 34.10
CA ALA A 437 5.68 0.61 33.30
C ALA A 437 5.33 1.24 31.94
N TRP A 438 4.28 0.78 31.28
CA TRP A 438 3.75 1.36 30.04
C TRP A 438 3.29 2.80 30.25
N LYS A 439 2.53 3.05 31.32
CA LYS A 439 2.09 4.37 31.79
C LYS A 439 3.26 5.32 32.07
N LYS A 440 4.36 4.80 32.62
CA LYS A 440 5.61 5.57 32.81
C LYS A 440 6.28 5.94 31.48
N HIS A 441 6.21 5.08 30.46
CA HIS A 441 6.65 5.42 29.11
C HIS A 441 5.73 6.48 28.46
N VAL A 442 4.42 6.31 28.53
CA VAL A 442 3.41 7.25 27.98
C VAL A 442 3.56 8.65 28.59
N PHE A 443 3.85 8.76 29.88
CA PHE A 443 4.11 10.04 30.55
C PHE A 443 5.59 10.48 30.49
N SER A 444 6.41 9.90 29.61
CA SER A 444 7.81 10.29 29.46
C SER A 444 7.98 11.52 28.56
N ALA A 445 9.05 12.28 28.83
CA ALA A 445 9.50 13.41 28.03
C ALA A 445 9.60 13.08 26.53
N GLN A 446 10.27 11.96 26.22
CA GLN A 446 10.54 11.51 24.85
C GLN A 446 9.27 11.10 24.10
N HIS A 447 8.30 10.50 24.79
CA HIS A 447 7.00 10.16 24.19
C HIS A 447 6.24 11.43 23.78
N PHE A 448 6.17 12.43 24.68
CA PHE A 448 5.56 13.72 24.37
C PHE A 448 6.26 14.44 23.21
N GLU A 449 7.60 14.47 23.22
CA GLU A 449 8.40 15.11 22.16
C GLU A 449 8.22 14.44 20.80
N THR A 450 8.19 13.11 20.75
CA THR A 450 8.00 12.37 19.50
C THR A 450 6.59 12.57 18.95
N ALA A 451 5.56 12.56 19.81
CA ALA A 451 4.19 12.88 19.42
C ALA A 451 4.06 14.32 18.90
N ALA A 452 4.68 15.30 19.57
CA ALA A 452 4.66 16.70 19.12
C ALA A 452 5.40 16.93 17.80
N MET A 453 6.51 16.23 17.59
CA MET A 453 7.23 16.27 16.30
C MET A 453 6.44 15.57 15.20
N ARG A 454 5.69 14.51 15.50
CA ARG A 454 4.73 13.91 14.56
C ARG A 454 3.61 14.88 14.18
N THR A 455 3.02 15.60 15.15
CA THR A 455 2.04 16.66 14.87
C THR A 455 2.61 17.82 14.04
N ARG A 456 3.91 18.09 14.10
CA ARG A 456 4.58 19.11 13.25
C ARG A 456 4.89 18.61 11.82
N ILE A 457 5.05 17.30 11.62
CA ILE A 457 5.52 16.69 10.37
C ILE A 457 4.37 15.88 9.72
N ASP A 458 3.18 16.45 9.74
CA ASP A 458 2.00 15.92 9.06
C ASP A 458 1.78 16.67 7.73
N PHE A 459 2.30 16.10 6.65
CA PHE A 459 2.18 16.68 5.30
C PHE A 459 0.97 16.11 4.59
N ASN A 460 0.06 16.99 4.15
CA ASN A 460 -1.05 16.59 3.29
C ASN A 460 -0.50 16.07 1.94
N PRO A 461 -0.76 14.80 1.57
CA PRO A 461 -0.19 14.20 0.36
C PRO A 461 -0.55 14.92 -0.95
N MET A 462 -1.64 15.71 -0.97
CA MET A 462 -2.02 16.49 -2.16
C MET A 462 -0.99 17.56 -2.54
N PHE A 463 -0.11 17.98 -1.62
CA PHE A 463 0.94 18.96 -1.89
C PHE A 463 2.30 18.35 -2.21
N PHE A 464 2.41 17.00 -2.30
CA PHE A 464 3.61 16.37 -2.86
C PHE A 464 3.63 16.58 -4.38
N VAL A 465 4.77 17.08 -4.87
CA VAL A 465 4.94 17.41 -6.29
C VAL A 465 6.01 16.54 -6.96
N PRO A 466 5.89 16.28 -8.27
CA PRO A 466 6.84 15.47 -9.05
C PRO A 466 8.16 16.23 -9.36
N TYR A 467 8.74 16.94 -8.40
CA TYR A 467 10.00 17.67 -8.57
C TYR A 467 11.18 16.92 -7.95
N SER A 468 12.35 17.09 -8.56
CA SER A 468 13.64 16.69 -7.97
C SER A 468 13.92 17.50 -6.70
N PRO A 469 14.48 16.89 -5.63
CA PRO A 469 14.89 17.63 -4.44
C PRO A 469 16.07 18.56 -4.74
N THR A 470 16.21 19.61 -3.95
CA THR A 470 17.35 20.55 -4.03
C THR A 470 18.59 20.03 -3.30
N VAL A 471 18.39 19.13 -2.34
CA VAL A 471 19.46 18.50 -1.55
C VAL A 471 20.14 17.40 -2.35
N THR A 472 21.45 17.54 -2.53
CA THR A 472 22.29 16.53 -3.18
C THR A 472 22.79 15.49 -2.18
N ASN A 473 22.63 14.21 -2.51
CA ASN A 473 23.23 13.12 -1.75
C ASN A 473 24.74 13.02 -2.03
N ALA A 474 25.50 12.62 -1.03
CA ALA A 474 26.93 12.39 -1.13
C ALA A 474 27.21 11.08 -1.89
N GLU A 475 28.42 10.94 -2.46
CA GLU A 475 28.83 9.68 -3.09
C GLU A 475 28.82 8.50 -2.10
N THR A 476 28.74 7.29 -2.63
CA THR A 476 28.66 6.04 -1.88
C THR A 476 29.85 5.12 -2.17
N ASP A 477 30.40 4.53 -1.12
CA ASP A 477 31.47 3.53 -1.18
C ASP A 477 30.85 2.15 -1.38
N VAL A 478 31.22 1.49 -2.48
CA VAL A 478 30.73 0.17 -2.89
C VAL A 478 30.79 -0.87 -1.76
N LYS A 479 31.84 -0.88 -0.93
CA LYS A 479 31.99 -1.92 0.09
C LYS A 479 31.21 -1.63 1.37
N GLY A 480 31.09 -0.34 1.71
CA GLY A 480 30.48 0.12 2.95
C GLY A 480 31.32 -0.20 4.19
N VAL A 481 31.52 0.81 5.04
CA VAL A 481 32.01 0.61 6.42
C VAL A 481 31.28 1.56 7.36
N TRP A 482 31.10 1.14 8.61
CA TRP A 482 30.72 2.05 9.69
C TRP A 482 31.88 3.00 10.01
N LYS A 483 31.58 4.28 10.18
CA LYS A 483 32.50 5.34 10.63
C LYS A 483 31.79 6.19 11.68
N VAL A 484 32.51 6.66 12.69
CA VAL A 484 31.99 7.67 13.62
C VAL A 484 32.24 9.04 13.01
N ASN A 485 31.18 9.83 12.83
CA ASN A 485 31.24 11.21 12.35
C ASN A 485 30.45 12.09 13.32
N ARG A 486 31.14 13.00 14.03
CA ARG A 486 30.57 13.83 15.10
C ARG A 486 29.69 13.01 16.05
N GLU A 487 30.31 12.00 16.67
CA GLU A 487 29.69 11.05 17.63
C GLU A 487 28.59 10.13 17.06
N VAL A 488 28.03 10.42 15.88
CA VAL A 488 27.06 9.54 15.20
C VAL A 488 27.77 8.44 14.40
N LEU A 489 27.35 7.19 14.61
CA LEU A 489 27.78 6.04 13.81
C LEU A 489 27.02 6.03 12.48
N VAL A 490 27.75 6.20 11.36
CA VAL A 490 27.21 6.26 9.99
C VAL A 490 27.88 5.25 9.07
N GLN A 491 27.13 4.64 8.15
CA GLN A 491 27.68 3.78 7.10
C GLN A 491 27.95 4.57 5.82
N THR A 492 28.84 4.08 4.95
CA THR A 492 29.27 4.80 3.73
C THR A 492 28.68 4.27 2.43
N GLN A 493 27.74 3.33 2.48
CA GLN A 493 27.43 2.42 1.38
C GLN A 493 26.21 2.81 0.53
N CYS A 494 25.16 3.33 1.16
CA CYS A 494 23.92 3.68 0.49
C CYS A 494 23.08 4.63 1.35
N ASP A 495 22.19 5.36 0.71
CA ASP A 495 21.13 6.11 1.38
C ASP A 495 19.95 5.18 1.66
N VAL A 496 19.29 5.36 2.81
CA VAL A 496 18.20 4.50 3.28
C VAL A 496 17.01 5.37 3.68
N GLY A 497 15.79 4.95 3.35
CA GLY A 497 14.57 5.64 3.77
C GLY A 497 14.39 7.05 3.19
N LEU A 498 14.91 7.32 1.98
CA LEU A 498 14.69 8.58 1.28
C LEU A 498 13.20 8.82 0.98
N GLU A 499 12.43 7.74 0.79
CA GLU A 499 10.97 7.74 0.68
C GLU A 499 10.24 8.28 1.92
N PHE A 500 10.90 8.34 3.09
CA PHE A 500 10.40 8.98 4.30
C PHE A 500 10.97 10.39 4.53
N MET A 501 11.82 10.88 3.63
CA MET A 501 12.38 12.22 3.70
C MET A 501 11.52 13.19 2.89
N VAL A 502 11.08 14.27 3.52
CA VAL A 502 10.32 15.35 2.88
C VAL A 502 11.12 16.64 2.94
N GLU A 503 11.47 17.19 1.78
CA GLU A 503 11.89 18.57 1.65
C GLU A 503 10.63 19.46 1.67
N ASP A 504 10.53 20.36 2.66
CA ASP A 504 9.48 21.36 2.68
C ASP A 504 9.98 22.66 2.03
N GLU A 505 9.25 23.14 1.04
CA GLU A 505 9.55 24.40 0.37
C GLU A 505 9.19 25.60 1.25
N ALA A 506 8.14 25.50 2.07
CA ALA A 506 7.63 26.62 2.88
C ALA A 506 8.47 26.87 4.14
N ALA A 507 8.73 25.84 4.96
CA ALA A 507 9.61 25.98 6.13
C ALA A 507 11.09 26.17 5.78
N ASN A 508 11.47 25.84 4.53
CA ASN A 508 12.85 25.72 4.06
C ASN A 508 13.70 24.73 4.91
N GLU A 509 13.09 23.59 5.23
CA GLU A 509 13.66 22.51 6.05
C GLU A 509 13.58 21.17 5.29
N VAL A 510 14.26 20.13 5.80
CA VAL A 510 14.08 18.74 5.39
C VAL A 510 13.68 17.96 6.63
N THR A 511 12.69 17.09 6.51
CA THR A 511 12.15 16.31 7.62
C THR A 511 12.26 14.82 7.31
N CYS A 512 12.24 13.99 8.35
CA CYS A 512 12.18 12.54 8.26
C CYS A 512 10.94 12.04 9.00
N GLN A 513 9.96 11.50 8.27
CA GLN A 513 8.74 10.90 8.84
C GLN A 513 9.00 9.51 9.46
N CYS A 514 10.13 8.87 9.14
CA CYS A 514 10.56 7.62 9.77
C CYS A 514 11.06 7.83 11.21
N CYS A 515 11.80 8.91 11.46
CA CYS A 515 12.39 9.24 12.78
C CYS A 515 11.75 10.45 13.49
N TRP A 516 10.77 11.13 12.89
CA TRP A 516 10.17 12.38 13.37
C TRP A 516 11.19 13.49 13.65
N GLN A 517 12.22 13.61 12.79
CA GLN A 517 13.31 14.59 12.92
C GLN A 517 13.27 15.67 11.84
N VAL A 518 13.84 16.84 12.13
CA VAL A 518 13.91 18.00 11.23
C VAL A 518 15.35 18.51 11.12
N PHE A 519 15.74 18.85 9.90
CA PHE A 519 17.07 19.28 9.49
C PHE A 519 16.96 20.58 8.66
N SER A 520 18.03 21.37 8.63
CA SER A 520 18.18 22.39 7.59
C SER A 520 18.48 21.74 6.24
N LYS A 521 18.23 22.43 5.11
CA LYS A 521 18.62 21.97 3.76
C LYS A 521 20.13 21.93 3.49
N ASN A 522 20.94 21.70 4.52
CA ASN A 522 22.36 21.40 4.37
C ASN A 522 22.53 19.89 4.12
N PRO A 523 23.07 19.46 2.98
CA PRO A 523 23.20 18.04 2.63
C PRO A 523 24.02 17.25 3.65
N ILE A 524 24.95 17.88 4.39
CA ILE A 524 25.79 17.17 5.37
C ILE A 524 24.93 16.52 6.47
N PHE A 525 23.94 17.24 7.01
CA PHE A 525 23.09 16.70 8.08
C PHE A 525 22.13 15.62 7.56
N VAL A 526 21.55 15.84 6.37
CA VAL A 526 20.65 14.87 5.72
C VAL A 526 21.40 13.57 5.42
N ASN A 527 22.59 13.65 4.79
CA ASN A 527 23.43 12.47 4.52
C ASN A 527 23.95 11.79 5.80
N GLN A 528 24.21 12.54 6.88
CA GLN A 528 24.59 11.96 8.17
C GLN A 528 23.42 11.21 8.81
N HIS A 529 22.19 11.71 8.69
CA HIS A 529 20.98 11.08 9.23
C HIS A 529 20.59 9.81 8.49
N ILE A 530 20.38 9.87 7.17
CA ILE A 530 19.91 8.74 6.33
C ILE A 530 20.90 7.57 6.26
N ARG A 531 22.16 7.79 6.70
CA ARG A 531 23.21 6.78 6.81
C ARG A 531 23.50 6.34 8.25
N SER A 532 22.79 6.87 9.24
CA SER A 532 23.03 6.56 10.66
C SER A 532 22.50 5.19 11.09
N TYR A 533 23.16 4.57 12.07
CA TYR A 533 22.70 3.31 12.69
C TYR A 533 21.30 3.44 13.33
N ALA A 534 20.99 4.61 13.91
CA ALA A 534 19.69 4.89 14.51
C ALA A 534 18.56 4.95 13.46
N HIS A 535 18.75 5.69 12.37
CA HIS A 535 17.80 5.75 11.26
C HIS A 535 17.63 4.38 10.59
N LEU A 536 18.72 3.62 10.39
CA LEU A 536 18.64 2.28 9.81
C LEU A 536 17.82 1.30 10.66
N LYS A 537 18.00 1.31 11.99
CA LYS A 537 17.14 0.53 12.91
C LYS A 537 15.67 0.94 12.77
N GLN A 538 15.40 2.25 12.79
CA GLN A 538 14.05 2.78 12.72
C GLN A 538 13.36 2.50 11.37
N TYR A 539 14.10 2.57 10.26
CA TYR A 539 13.62 2.18 8.93
C TYR A 539 13.24 0.70 8.90
N ILE A 540 14.12 -0.19 9.37
CA ILE A 540 13.84 -1.63 9.45
C ILE A 540 12.64 -1.92 10.37
N PHE A 541 12.47 -1.17 11.47
CA PHE A 541 11.31 -1.28 12.34
C PHE A 541 9.99 -0.92 11.64
N LEU A 542 10.01 -0.07 10.61
CA LEU A 542 8.83 0.30 9.84
C LEU A 542 8.63 -0.53 8.56
N THR A 543 9.70 -1.06 7.95
CA THR A 543 9.63 -1.69 6.61
C THR A 543 9.94 -3.19 6.56
N ALA A 544 10.47 -3.80 7.62
CA ALA A 544 10.93 -5.20 7.60
C ALA A 544 10.70 -5.92 8.95
N PRO A 545 9.43 -6.15 9.36
CA PRO A 545 9.07 -6.74 10.66
C PRO A 545 9.78 -8.06 10.99
N ASP A 546 9.98 -8.94 9.99
CA ASP A 546 10.66 -10.23 10.14
C ASP A 546 12.09 -10.11 10.71
N ILE A 547 12.75 -8.99 10.47
CA ILE A 547 14.16 -8.74 10.84
C ILE A 547 14.28 -8.09 12.22
N ILE A 548 13.21 -7.49 12.73
CA ILE A 548 13.19 -6.76 14.02
C ILE A 548 13.62 -7.68 15.16
N ARG A 549 13.19 -8.94 15.16
CA ARG A 549 13.57 -9.96 16.16
C ARG A 549 15.08 -10.15 16.26
N ILE A 550 15.83 -10.07 15.14
CA ILE A 550 17.30 -10.16 15.15
C ILE A 550 17.93 -8.93 15.82
N LEU A 551 17.35 -7.74 15.62
CA LEU A 551 17.84 -6.48 16.19
C LEU A 551 17.50 -6.32 17.68
N LEU A 552 16.38 -6.89 18.14
CA LEU A 552 15.95 -6.91 19.54
C LEU A 552 16.56 -8.06 20.36
N GLY A 553 17.01 -9.14 19.71
CA GLY A 553 17.57 -10.32 20.37
C GLY A 553 18.89 -10.11 21.10
N ALA A 554 19.37 -11.15 21.78
CA ALA A 554 20.50 -11.14 22.73
C ALA A 554 21.89 -10.78 22.16
N GLU A 555 22.02 -10.58 20.85
CA GLU A 555 23.32 -10.41 20.20
C GLU A 555 23.98 -9.04 20.45
N THR A 556 25.31 -9.01 20.43
CA THR A 556 26.09 -7.77 20.65
C THR A 556 25.83 -6.75 19.53
N ASP A 557 25.93 -5.45 19.86
CA ASP A 557 25.78 -4.38 18.85
C ASP A 557 26.80 -4.51 17.71
N GLU A 558 27.98 -5.08 17.94
CA GLU A 558 28.99 -5.37 16.92
C GLU A 558 28.48 -6.39 15.89
N LYS A 559 27.86 -7.48 16.35
CA LYS A 559 27.21 -8.48 15.49
C LYS A 559 26.01 -7.90 14.76
N LYS A 560 25.19 -7.08 15.43
CA LYS A 560 24.05 -6.39 14.82
C LYS A 560 24.50 -5.40 13.74
N GLN A 561 25.57 -4.65 13.99
CA GLN A 561 26.21 -3.77 13.01
C GLN A 561 26.77 -4.54 11.81
N ALA A 562 27.38 -5.71 12.01
CA ALA A 562 27.87 -6.56 10.93
C ALA A 562 26.71 -7.13 10.08
N PHE A 563 25.68 -7.68 10.73
CA PHE A 563 24.45 -8.17 10.09
C PHE A 563 23.75 -7.06 9.29
N LEU A 564 23.66 -5.84 9.83
CA LEU A 564 23.06 -4.71 9.13
C LEU A 564 23.88 -4.27 7.91
N MET A 565 25.21 -4.36 7.94
CA MET A 565 26.02 -4.13 6.74
C MET A 565 25.80 -5.21 5.68
N GLU A 566 25.80 -6.49 6.06
CA GLU A 566 25.48 -7.61 5.16
C GLU A 566 24.08 -7.46 4.53
N TRP A 567 23.10 -7.04 5.34
CA TRP A 567 21.75 -6.73 4.88
C TRP A 567 21.72 -5.54 3.90
N LEU A 568 22.38 -4.42 4.21
CA LEU A 568 22.49 -3.28 3.30
C LEU A 568 23.21 -3.65 2.00
N GLN A 569 24.26 -4.46 2.05
CA GLN A 569 24.96 -4.94 0.86
C GLN A 569 23.97 -5.66 -0.06
N ARG A 570 23.18 -6.61 0.45
CA ARG A 570 22.16 -7.31 -0.34
C ARG A 570 21.03 -6.39 -0.86
N HIS A 571 20.52 -5.46 -0.04
CA HIS A 571 19.30 -4.69 -0.35
C HIS A 571 19.53 -3.29 -0.98
N SER A 572 20.77 -2.79 -1.02
CA SER A 572 21.15 -1.48 -1.58
C SER A 572 20.69 -1.20 -3.03
N GLY A 573 20.38 -2.23 -3.82
CA GLY A 573 19.81 -2.10 -5.16
C GLY A 573 18.29 -1.86 -5.20
N LEU A 574 17.62 -1.85 -4.04
CA LEU A 574 16.15 -1.84 -3.91
C LEU A 574 15.59 -0.57 -3.25
N PHE A 575 16.39 0.17 -2.47
CA PHE A 575 15.93 1.39 -1.80
C PHE A 575 15.52 2.48 -2.79
N GLN A 576 14.50 3.27 -2.42
CA GLN A 576 14.09 4.42 -3.22
C GLN A 576 15.18 5.52 -3.15
N LYS A 577 15.37 6.24 -4.26
CA LYS A 577 16.50 7.17 -4.44
C LYS A 577 16.06 8.64 -4.42
N ARG A 578 14.92 8.93 -3.79
CA ARG A 578 14.21 10.20 -3.94
C ARG A 578 13.67 10.69 -2.59
N ILE A 579 14.03 11.92 -2.25
CA ILE A 579 13.36 12.75 -1.25
C ILE A 579 12.09 13.33 -1.89
N HIS A 580 10.98 13.36 -1.17
CA HIS A 580 9.74 13.99 -1.64
C HIS A 580 9.81 15.51 -1.47
N LEU A 581 9.28 16.28 -2.43
CA LEU A 581 9.13 17.74 -2.28
C LEU A 581 7.67 18.07 -1.96
N HIS A 582 7.45 18.77 -0.84
CA HIS A 582 6.16 19.33 -0.44
C HIS A 582 6.09 20.81 -0.86
N SER A 583 5.12 21.17 -1.71
CA SER A 583 4.97 22.53 -2.24
C SER A 583 3.54 22.83 -2.73
N LYS A 584 2.90 23.81 -2.09
CA LYS A 584 1.59 24.34 -2.47
C LYS A 584 1.63 25.09 -3.81
N LEU A 585 2.57 26.03 -3.97
CA LEU A 585 2.78 26.78 -5.20
C LEU A 585 2.99 25.89 -6.42
N LYS A 586 3.91 24.90 -6.36
CA LYS A 586 4.16 23.97 -7.48
C LYS A 586 2.99 23.03 -7.75
N THR A 587 2.14 22.79 -6.74
CA THR A 587 0.88 22.06 -6.92
C THR A 587 -0.09 22.86 -7.79
N LEU A 588 -0.22 24.17 -7.57
CA LEU A 588 -1.04 25.03 -8.45
C LEU A 588 -0.47 25.13 -9.86
N GLU A 589 0.85 25.32 -10.01
CA GLU A 589 1.49 25.42 -11.32
C GLU A 589 1.18 24.20 -12.21
N LEU A 590 1.24 22.99 -11.65
CA LEU A 590 0.87 21.77 -12.36
C LEU A 590 -0.63 21.48 -12.41
N SER A 591 -1.45 22.15 -11.58
CA SER A 591 -2.92 22.06 -11.66
C SER A 591 -3.51 23.00 -12.72
N SER A 592 -2.81 24.08 -13.07
CA SER A 592 -3.17 25.01 -14.17
C SER A 592 -2.94 24.44 -15.59
N TRP A 593 -2.37 23.23 -15.69
CA TRP A 593 -2.20 22.53 -16.96
C TRP A 593 -3.43 21.67 -17.25
N ALA A 594 -3.89 21.69 -18.51
CA ALA A 594 -5.13 21.03 -18.92
C ALA A 594 -5.21 19.57 -18.42
N PRO A 595 -6.29 19.18 -17.71
CA PRO A 595 -6.42 17.88 -17.07
C PRO A 595 -6.47 16.73 -18.08
N VAL A 596 -6.15 15.52 -17.62
CA VAL A 596 -6.07 14.30 -18.45
C VAL A 596 -7.02 13.23 -17.95
N SER A 597 -7.69 12.51 -18.86
CA SER A 597 -8.48 11.33 -18.49
C SER A 597 -7.64 10.29 -17.73
N ARG A 598 -8.13 9.87 -16.57
CA ARG A 598 -7.52 8.83 -15.71
C ARG A 598 -7.26 7.53 -16.47
N ARG A 599 -8.16 7.19 -17.40
CA ARG A 599 -8.08 6.04 -18.29
C ARG A 599 -6.87 6.09 -19.22
N LEU A 600 -6.53 7.27 -19.77
CA LEU A 600 -5.35 7.43 -20.63
C LEU A 600 -4.06 7.16 -19.85
N VAL A 601 -3.99 7.65 -18.60
CA VAL A 601 -2.86 7.40 -17.69
C VAL A 601 -2.74 5.90 -17.38
N GLN A 602 -3.84 5.27 -16.93
CA GLN A 602 -3.87 3.83 -16.60
C GLN A 602 -3.49 2.94 -17.80
N THR A 603 -4.12 3.16 -18.95
CA THR A 603 -3.91 2.37 -20.18
C THR A 603 -2.46 2.46 -20.64
N SER A 604 -1.87 3.65 -20.61
CA SER A 604 -0.47 3.89 -21.00
C SER A 604 0.54 3.22 -20.07
N LEU A 605 0.18 2.94 -18.81
CA LEU A 605 1.06 2.29 -17.83
C LEU A 605 0.92 0.76 -17.79
N LEU A 606 -0.14 0.20 -18.40
CA LEU A 606 -0.44 -1.23 -18.37
C LEU A 606 -0.05 -1.97 -19.66
N CYS A 607 -0.23 -1.35 -20.83
CA CYS A 607 -0.12 -2.04 -22.12
C CYS A 607 1.32 -2.02 -22.65
N ARG A 608 2.01 -3.17 -22.64
CA ARG A 608 3.42 -3.26 -23.06
C ARG A 608 3.61 -3.46 -24.56
N GLU A 609 2.65 -4.14 -25.19
CA GLU A 609 2.60 -4.33 -26.63
C GLU A 609 1.37 -3.60 -27.22
N SER A 610 1.50 -3.04 -28.42
CA SER A 610 0.39 -2.33 -29.08
C SER A 610 -0.84 -3.21 -29.31
N SER A 611 -0.63 -4.50 -29.55
CA SER A 611 -1.70 -5.52 -29.64
C SER A 611 -2.44 -5.79 -28.33
N GLU A 612 -1.82 -5.57 -27.17
CA GLU A 612 -2.51 -5.62 -25.88
C GLU A 612 -3.36 -4.37 -25.66
N LYS A 613 -2.89 -3.21 -26.13
CA LYS A 613 -3.57 -1.91 -25.98
C LYS A 613 -4.93 -1.88 -26.66
N ASP A 614 -5.00 -2.27 -27.93
CA ASP A 614 -6.26 -2.31 -28.68
C ASP A 614 -7.31 -3.21 -28.00
N VAL A 615 -6.86 -4.33 -27.42
CA VAL A 615 -7.71 -5.28 -26.67
C VAL A 615 -8.14 -4.69 -25.33
N TYR A 616 -7.24 -4.03 -24.60
CA TYR A 616 -7.53 -3.43 -23.30
C TYR A 616 -8.50 -2.24 -23.44
N GLU A 617 -8.27 -1.34 -24.40
CA GLU A 617 -9.18 -0.24 -24.72
C GLU A 617 -10.56 -0.74 -25.19
N SER A 618 -10.60 -1.83 -25.98
CA SER A 618 -11.86 -2.48 -26.36
C SER A 618 -12.61 -3.11 -25.18
N VAL A 619 -11.88 -3.72 -24.23
CA VAL A 619 -12.47 -4.32 -23.02
C VAL A 619 -13.01 -3.23 -22.09
N LEU A 620 -12.25 -2.15 -21.86
CA LEU A 620 -12.74 -1.02 -21.08
C LEU A 620 -13.95 -0.35 -21.76
N GLY A 621 -13.94 -0.17 -23.09
CA GLY A 621 -15.09 0.37 -23.83
C GLY A 621 -16.38 -0.44 -23.67
N LEU A 622 -16.25 -1.75 -23.46
CA LEU A 622 -17.37 -2.63 -23.11
C LEU A 622 -17.78 -2.51 -21.63
N VAL A 623 -16.85 -2.21 -20.72
CA VAL A 623 -17.15 -1.95 -19.31
C VAL A 623 -17.94 -0.65 -19.16
N ASP A 624 -17.48 0.47 -19.73
CA ASP A 624 -18.16 1.77 -19.64
C ASP A 624 -19.64 1.66 -20.08
N SER A 625 -19.86 0.98 -21.21
CA SER A 625 -21.20 0.74 -21.80
C SER A 625 -22.15 -0.14 -20.97
N VAL A 626 -21.68 -0.65 -19.83
CA VAL A 626 -22.41 -1.55 -18.92
C VAL A 626 -22.39 -1.07 -17.47
N ALA A 627 -21.36 -0.31 -17.06
CA ALA A 627 -21.15 0.11 -15.68
C ALA A 627 -22.04 1.31 -15.28
N CYS A 628 -22.14 2.32 -16.15
CA CYS A 628 -22.87 3.57 -15.90
C CYS A 628 -22.47 4.29 -14.59
N ASP A 629 -21.22 4.11 -14.14
CA ASP A 629 -20.65 4.72 -12.93
C ASP A 629 -19.88 6.02 -13.22
N GLY A 630 -19.60 6.30 -14.48
CA GLY A 630 -18.91 7.51 -14.92
C GLY A 630 -17.38 7.47 -14.76
N GLU A 631 -16.77 6.31 -14.46
CA GLU A 631 -15.31 6.21 -14.28
C GLU A 631 -14.53 6.63 -15.55
N GLU A 632 -15.15 6.49 -16.73
CA GLU A 632 -14.60 6.97 -18.00
C GLU A 632 -14.47 8.50 -18.10
N SER A 633 -15.29 9.24 -17.33
CA SER A 633 -15.27 10.70 -17.28
C SER A 633 -14.27 11.28 -16.26
N ILE A 634 -13.66 10.44 -15.41
CA ILE A 634 -12.78 10.91 -14.34
C ILE A 634 -11.45 11.42 -14.92
N GLU A 635 -11.16 12.69 -14.67
CA GLU A 635 -9.91 13.34 -15.01
C GLU A 635 -8.94 13.43 -13.82
N MET A 636 -7.67 13.72 -14.13
CA MET A 636 -6.56 13.88 -13.19
C MET A 636 -5.78 15.15 -13.54
N THR A 637 -5.26 15.83 -12.52
CA THR A 637 -4.33 16.97 -12.72
C THR A 637 -2.99 16.50 -13.28
N ALA A 638 -2.24 17.40 -13.94
CA ALA A 638 -0.91 17.05 -14.44
C ALA A 638 0.06 16.64 -13.30
N ARG A 639 -0.12 17.18 -12.08
CA ARG A 639 0.56 16.72 -10.85
C ARG A 639 0.41 15.20 -10.68
N GLU A 640 -0.83 14.73 -10.61
CA GLU A 640 -1.15 13.32 -10.29
C GLU A 640 -0.76 12.39 -11.43
N ALA A 641 -1.00 12.81 -12.67
CA ALA A 641 -0.64 12.07 -13.87
C ALA A 641 0.89 11.89 -13.98
N LEU A 642 1.70 12.92 -13.70
CA LEU A 642 3.16 12.83 -13.70
C LEU A 642 3.69 11.97 -12.54
N ILE A 643 3.06 12.01 -11.36
CA ILE A 643 3.40 11.14 -10.23
C ILE A 643 3.10 9.68 -10.56
N ALA A 644 1.89 9.38 -11.07
CA ALA A 644 1.51 8.02 -11.50
C ALA A 644 2.42 7.50 -12.63
N ALA A 645 2.81 8.37 -13.56
CA ALA A 645 3.75 8.08 -14.63
C ALA A 645 5.23 7.99 -14.21
N ARG A 646 5.56 8.29 -12.94
CA ARG A 646 6.93 8.37 -12.41
C ARG A 646 7.85 9.29 -13.23
N MET A 647 7.34 10.48 -13.54
CA MET A 647 8.02 11.52 -14.28
C MET A 647 8.49 12.62 -13.31
N LEU A 648 9.79 12.74 -13.11
CA LEU A 648 10.43 13.64 -12.15
C LEU A 648 10.99 14.91 -12.83
N ILE A 649 10.40 16.06 -12.56
CA ILE A 649 10.85 17.37 -13.07
C ILE A 649 12.26 17.68 -12.54
N VAL A 650 13.22 17.82 -13.46
CA VAL A 650 14.62 18.20 -13.18
C VAL A 650 14.92 19.67 -13.55
N ASN A 651 14.11 20.27 -14.41
CA ASN A 651 14.30 21.65 -14.88
C ASN A 651 12.96 22.26 -15.35
N THR A 652 12.79 23.56 -15.18
CA THR A 652 11.61 24.31 -15.64
C THR A 652 12.00 25.48 -16.56
N SER A 653 11.05 25.94 -17.36
CA SER A 653 11.16 27.12 -18.22
C SER A 653 9.83 27.88 -18.16
N ARG A 654 9.92 29.19 -18.03
CA ARG A 654 8.79 30.10 -17.85
C ARG A 654 8.65 31.07 -19.02
N ARG A 655 7.44 31.59 -19.23
CA ARG A 655 7.17 32.71 -20.13
C ARG A 655 7.49 34.05 -19.45
N SER A 656 7.36 35.15 -20.19
CA SER A 656 7.53 36.53 -19.69
C SER A 656 6.50 36.94 -18.63
N ASP A 657 5.33 36.29 -18.61
CA ASP A 657 4.28 36.42 -17.58
C ASP A 657 4.54 35.56 -16.33
N ASN A 658 5.74 34.96 -16.21
CA ASN A 658 6.16 34.03 -15.16
C ASN A 658 5.41 32.67 -15.14
N THR A 659 4.48 32.39 -16.06
CA THR A 659 3.78 31.09 -16.15
C THR A 659 4.70 29.95 -16.59
N LEU A 660 4.39 28.73 -16.16
CA LEU A 660 5.18 27.53 -16.44
C LEU A 660 4.99 27.05 -17.90
N ALA A 661 5.92 27.41 -18.78
CA ALA A 661 5.85 27.11 -20.22
C ALA A 661 6.17 25.64 -20.55
N SER A 662 7.22 25.09 -19.96
CA SER A 662 7.65 23.71 -20.19
C SER A 662 8.59 23.19 -19.10
N VAL A 663 8.50 21.89 -18.82
CA VAL A 663 9.36 21.18 -17.89
C VAL A 663 10.27 20.20 -18.63
N VAL A 664 11.39 19.82 -18.02
CA VAL A 664 12.16 18.64 -18.39
C VAL A 664 11.93 17.61 -17.30
N CYS A 665 11.37 16.46 -17.68
CA CYS A 665 11.10 15.35 -16.77
C CYS A 665 12.06 14.19 -17.01
N ARG A 666 12.62 13.60 -15.95
CA ARG A 666 13.26 12.29 -15.96
C ARG A 666 12.21 11.22 -15.69
N CYS A 667 12.09 10.23 -16.56
CA CYS A 667 11.30 9.05 -16.22
C CYS A 667 12.10 8.13 -15.27
N GLU A 668 11.60 7.89 -14.06
CA GLU A 668 12.27 7.02 -13.07
C GLU A 668 12.30 5.55 -13.51
N ASN A 669 11.41 5.13 -14.43
CA ASN A 669 11.35 3.74 -14.93
C ASN A 669 12.42 3.44 -16.00
N CYS A 670 12.83 4.43 -16.81
CA CYS A 670 13.75 4.24 -17.95
C CYS A 670 14.96 5.18 -17.99
N GLU A 671 15.08 6.11 -17.03
CA GLU A 671 16.15 7.11 -16.86
C GLU A 671 16.30 8.15 -18.00
N LEU A 672 15.40 8.15 -18.99
CA LEU A 672 15.39 9.15 -20.08
C LEU A 672 14.87 10.50 -19.61
N LEU A 673 15.38 11.56 -20.21
CA LEU A 673 14.82 12.91 -20.11
C LEU A 673 13.85 13.19 -21.26
N VAL A 674 12.74 13.86 -20.94
CA VAL A 674 11.68 14.27 -21.88
C VAL A 674 11.39 15.75 -21.65
N ILE A 675 11.26 16.53 -22.73
CA ILE A 675 10.79 17.92 -22.67
C ILE A 675 9.28 17.92 -22.87
N VAL A 676 8.56 18.48 -21.90
CA VAL A 676 7.10 18.45 -21.80
C VAL A 676 6.59 19.88 -21.78
N LYS A 677 5.78 20.29 -22.76
CA LYS A 677 5.29 21.66 -22.91
C LYS A 677 3.85 21.75 -22.40
N ALA A 678 3.49 22.85 -21.74
CA ALA A 678 2.15 23.01 -21.13
C ALA A 678 0.97 22.76 -22.10
N ALA A 679 1.15 23.09 -23.39
CA ALA A 679 0.12 22.93 -24.42
C ALA A 679 0.06 21.53 -25.07
N THR A 680 1.07 20.67 -24.88
CA THR A 680 1.16 19.34 -25.51
C THR A 680 1.47 18.22 -24.50
N TRP A 681 1.40 18.51 -23.21
CA TRP A 681 2.04 17.69 -22.17
C TRP A 681 1.56 16.24 -22.13
N GLN A 682 0.28 16.00 -22.42
CA GLN A 682 -0.33 14.67 -22.46
C GLN A 682 0.26 13.82 -23.60
N ASP A 683 0.48 14.45 -24.76
CA ASP A 683 1.05 13.82 -25.94
C ASP A 683 2.57 13.67 -25.80
N ASP A 684 3.26 14.64 -25.21
CA ASP A 684 4.70 14.59 -24.90
C ASP A 684 5.03 13.42 -23.95
N VAL A 685 4.19 13.18 -22.93
CA VAL A 685 4.39 12.14 -21.90
C VAL A 685 3.81 10.79 -22.32
N PHE A 686 2.50 10.69 -22.56
CA PHE A 686 1.85 9.39 -22.69
C PHE A 686 2.06 8.77 -24.07
N LYS A 687 1.89 9.55 -25.14
CA LYS A 687 2.04 9.06 -26.53
C LYS A 687 3.51 9.02 -26.98
N SER A 688 4.24 10.12 -26.77
CA SER A 688 5.59 10.32 -27.35
C SER A 688 6.73 9.77 -26.49
N HIS A 689 6.45 9.36 -25.26
CA HIS A 689 7.42 8.73 -24.38
C HIS A 689 6.97 7.36 -23.86
N ILE A 690 5.91 7.30 -23.05
CA ILE A 690 5.57 6.06 -22.29
C ILE A 690 5.15 4.93 -23.23
N CYS A 691 4.24 5.19 -24.18
CA CYS A 691 3.82 4.20 -25.19
C CYS A 691 4.89 3.87 -26.26
N THR A 692 6.18 4.15 -26.04
CA THR A 692 7.25 3.84 -27.02
C THR A 692 7.96 2.53 -26.72
N ASP A 693 8.33 1.80 -27.78
CA ASP A 693 9.13 0.57 -27.67
C ASP A 693 10.44 0.79 -26.90
N GLU A 694 11.07 1.96 -27.05
CA GLU A 694 12.29 2.32 -26.31
C GLU A 694 12.02 2.51 -24.81
N HIS A 695 10.91 3.13 -24.42
CA HIS A 695 10.52 3.20 -23.00
C HIS A 695 10.28 1.79 -22.43
N HIS A 696 9.51 0.93 -23.12
CA HIS A 696 9.25 -0.43 -22.66
C HIS A 696 10.54 -1.28 -22.58
N ARG A 697 11.37 -1.25 -23.63
CA ARG A 697 12.68 -1.93 -23.68
C ARG A 697 13.59 -1.48 -22.55
N ARG A 698 13.74 -0.17 -22.33
CA ARG A 698 14.58 0.38 -21.27
C ARG A 698 14.02 0.05 -19.89
N THR A 699 12.72 0.15 -19.67
CA THR A 699 12.09 -0.18 -18.38
C THR A 699 12.25 -1.65 -18.01
N ALA A 700 12.13 -2.57 -18.98
CA ALA A 700 12.45 -3.98 -18.78
C ALA A 700 13.93 -4.17 -18.40
N MET A 701 14.85 -3.60 -19.18
CA MET A 701 16.29 -3.69 -18.92
C MET A 701 16.73 -3.04 -17.61
N CYS A 702 16.16 -1.90 -17.20
CA CYS A 702 16.47 -1.28 -15.92
C CYS A 702 15.97 -2.12 -14.74
N LYS A 703 14.81 -2.76 -14.88
CA LYS A 703 14.21 -3.61 -13.84
C LYS A 703 14.93 -4.96 -13.68
N GLU A 704 15.21 -5.65 -14.78
CA GLU A 704 15.91 -6.94 -14.79
C GLU A 704 17.36 -6.82 -14.30
N ASN A 705 17.99 -5.68 -14.59
CA ASN A 705 19.42 -5.47 -14.38
C ASN A 705 19.71 -4.46 -13.25
N SER A 706 18.88 -4.44 -12.20
CA SER A 706 19.23 -3.75 -10.95
C SER A 706 20.43 -4.42 -10.28
N LEU A 707 21.32 -3.62 -9.70
CA LEU A 707 22.60 -4.06 -9.16
C LEU A 707 22.73 -3.66 -7.69
N SER A 708 22.97 -4.65 -6.84
CA SER A 708 23.28 -4.48 -5.42
C SER A 708 24.78 -4.19 -5.23
N ALA A 709 25.14 -3.53 -4.13
CA ALA A 709 26.53 -3.30 -3.76
C ALA A 709 27.29 -4.61 -3.48
N PHE A 710 26.63 -5.61 -2.88
CA PHE A 710 27.18 -6.93 -2.52
C PHE A 710 27.93 -7.61 -3.67
N GLY A 711 27.34 -7.58 -4.88
CA GLY A 711 27.92 -8.24 -6.04
C GLY A 711 29.08 -7.48 -6.69
N ILE A 712 29.33 -6.21 -6.37
CA ILE A 712 30.42 -5.46 -7.02
C ILE A 712 31.75 -5.83 -6.38
N ILE A 713 32.51 -6.69 -7.06
CA ILE A 713 33.80 -7.19 -6.55
C ILE A 713 34.93 -6.18 -6.80
N ALA A 714 36.04 -6.34 -6.08
CA ALA A 714 37.22 -5.48 -6.21
C ALA A 714 37.99 -5.70 -7.53
N GLU A 715 37.79 -6.84 -8.18
CA GLU A 715 38.33 -7.13 -9.51
C GLU A 715 37.79 -6.13 -10.55
N LYS A 716 38.67 -5.65 -11.43
CA LYS A 716 38.29 -4.85 -12.60
C LYS A 716 38.17 -5.75 -13.81
N SER A 717 37.35 -5.37 -14.80
CA SER A 717 37.30 -6.13 -16.06
C SER A 717 38.67 -6.15 -16.74
N THR A 718 39.00 -7.27 -17.37
CA THR A 718 40.18 -7.39 -18.25
C THR A 718 40.02 -6.64 -19.57
N TYR A 719 38.86 -6.00 -19.81
CA TYR A 719 38.56 -5.18 -20.97
C TYR A 719 38.50 -3.70 -20.62
N THR A 720 39.02 -2.87 -21.53
CA THR A 720 39.01 -1.41 -21.46
C THR A 720 39.02 -0.84 -22.88
N VAL A 721 38.66 0.44 -23.05
CA VAL A 721 38.73 1.16 -24.33
C VAL A 721 39.61 2.38 -24.17
N LYS A 722 40.64 2.50 -25.02
CA LYS A 722 41.56 3.65 -25.02
C LYS A 722 41.08 4.74 -25.99
N PRO A 723 41.47 6.02 -25.79
CA PRO A 723 41.20 7.08 -26.76
C PRO A 723 41.80 6.76 -28.13
N PHE A 724 41.18 7.27 -29.20
CA PHE A 724 41.64 7.02 -30.56
C PHE A 724 42.98 7.73 -30.82
N VAL A 725 43.96 7.00 -31.38
CA VAL A 725 45.31 7.52 -31.65
C VAL A 725 45.27 8.40 -32.92
N GLN A 726 45.16 9.72 -32.72
CA GLN A 726 45.22 10.70 -33.80
C GLN A 726 46.66 10.78 -34.38
N LYS A 727 46.80 10.58 -35.70
CA LYS A 727 48.10 10.55 -36.40
C LYS A 727 48.75 11.92 -36.58
N ASP A 728 48.00 13.00 -36.38
CA ASP A 728 48.41 14.40 -36.51
C ASP A 728 47.78 15.18 -35.36
N ALA A 729 48.60 15.71 -34.44
CA ALA A 729 48.13 16.42 -33.25
C ALA A 729 47.47 17.78 -33.58
N THR A 730 47.68 18.32 -34.79
CA THR A 730 47.10 19.59 -35.24
C THR A 730 45.70 19.41 -35.83
N LYS A 731 45.36 18.20 -36.33
CA LYS A 731 44.08 17.89 -36.97
C LYS A 731 43.26 16.91 -36.14
N LYS A 732 42.67 17.42 -35.06
CA LYS A 732 41.81 16.64 -34.16
C LYS A 732 40.54 16.16 -34.88
N VAL A 733 40.51 14.89 -35.26
CA VAL A 733 39.30 14.21 -35.75
C VAL A 733 38.40 13.90 -34.54
N ILE A 734 37.19 14.47 -34.53
CA ILE A 734 36.24 14.32 -33.41
C ILE A 734 35.18 13.24 -33.71
N TRP A 735 34.70 13.21 -34.95
CA TRP A 735 33.74 12.23 -35.47
C TRP A 735 34.32 11.53 -36.69
N GLN A 736 34.20 10.21 -36.75
CA GLN A 736 34.64 9.38 -37.87
C GLN A 736 33.43 8.72 -38.54
N TRP A 737 33.39 8.68 -39.87
CA TRP A 737 32.35 7.95 -40.60
C TRP A 737 32.70 6.45 -40.66
N ASN A 738 31.85 5.60 -40.10
CA ASN A 738 31.93 4.15 -40.25
C ASN A 738 31.07 3.72 -41.45
N GLN A 739 31.72 3.15 -42.48
CA GLN A 739 31.06 2.70 -43.70
C GLN A 739 30.16 1.47 -43.50
N THR A 740 30.46 0.63 -42.50
CA THR A 740 29.73 -0.61 -42.19
C THR A 740 28.41 -0.31 -41.49
N THR A 741 28.43 0.56 -40.47
CA THR A 741 27.22 0.98 -39.74
C THR A 741 26.47 2.13 -40.42
N LYS A 742 27.11 2.83 -41.37
CA LYS A 742 26.60 4.04 -42.04
C LYS A 742 26.25 5.16 -41.05
N GLN A 743 27.06 5.29 -40.00
CA GLN A 743 26.89 6.28 -38.93
C GLN A 743 28.21 7.01 -38.63
N HIS A 744 28.11 8.10 -37.87
CA HIS A 744 29.28 8.80 -37.34
C HIS A 744 29.58 8.30 -35.91
N GLU A 745 30.79 7.83 -35.70
CA GLU A 745 31.31 7.37 -34.41
C GLU A 745 32.09 8.48 -33.71
N TYR A 746 31.93 8.60 -32.39
CA TYR A 746 32.69 9.54 -31.59
C TYR A 746 34.10 8.99 -31.29
N VAL A 747 35.14 9.77 -31.61
CA VAL A 747 36.55 9.31 -31.50
C VAL A 747 37.46 10.25 -30.69
N SER A 748 37.03 11.46 -30.32
CA SER A 748 37.91 12.42 -29.61
C SER A 748 38.24 12.04 -28.16
N SER A 749 37.35 11.34 -27.46
CA SER A 749 37.56 10.82 -26.10
C SER A 749 36.69 9.58 -25.88
N ILE A 750 36.69 9.02 -24.66
CA ILE A 750 35.81 7.92 -24.25
C ILE A 750 34.98 8.42 -23.07
N VAL A 751 33.66 8.30 -23.13
CA VAL A 751 32.72 8.78 -22.11
C VAL A 751 31.86 7.63 -21.59
N GLY A 752 31.36 7.72 -20.35
CA GLY A 752 30.40 6.75 -19.79
C GLY A 752 30.95 5.33 -19.53
N LEU A 753 32.26 5.12 -19.63
CA LEU A 753 32.91 3.82 -19.33
C LEU A 753 32.73 3.42 -17.85
N ASP A 754 32.60 4.40 -16.97
CA ASP A 754 32.22 4.32 -15.56
C ASP A 754 30.79 3.77 -15.32
N ASN A 755 29.96 3.77 -16.36
CA ASN A 755 28.57 3.29 -16.33
C ASN A 755 28.38 1.97 -17.09
N ILE A 756 29.48 1.35 -17.52
CA ILE A 756 29.50 -0.01 -18.04
C ILE A 756 29.98 -0.93 -16.92
N ILE A 757 29.27 -2.05 -16.76
CA ILE A 757 29.54 -3.05 -15.73
C ILE A 757 29.61 -4.42 -16.40
N GLU A 758 30.72 -5.13 -16.17
CA GLU A 758 30.82 -6.55 -16.51
C GLU A 758 29.96 -7.34 -15.53
N ARG A 759 28.96 -8.07 -16.00
CA ARG A 759 28.14 -8.92 -15.14
C ARG A 759 28.51 -10.36 -15.33
N ARG A 760 28.68 -11.09 -14.23
CA ARG A 760 28.97 -12.52 -14.21
C ARG A 760 27.80 -13.28 -13.61
N TYR A 761 27.35 -14.32 -14.30
CA TYR A 761 26.18 -15.11 -13.89
C TYR A 761 26.40 -16.60 -14.19
N PRO A 762 25.75 -17.51 -13.43
CA PRO A 762 25.79 -18.94 -13.74
C PRO A 762 25.02 -19.21 -15.03
N GLY A 763 25.68 -19.84 -16.01
CA GLY A 763 25.06 -20.33 -17.24
C GLY A 763 25.43 -21.78 -17.52
N MET A 764 24.89 -22.31 -18.61
CA MET A 764 25.34 -23.57 -19.19
C MET A 764 25.93 -23.32 -20.57
N GLU A 765 27.11 -23.88 -20.84
CA GLU A 765 27.70 -23.94 -22.18
C GLU A 765 27.88 -25.42 -22.53
N LEU A 766 27.23 -25.87 -23.62
CA LEU A 766 27.21 -27.29 -24.03
C LEU A 766 26.76 -28.27 -22.92
N GLY A 767 25.88 -27.82 -22.01
CA GLY A 767 25.39 -28.60 -20.87
C GLY A 767 26.33 -28.61 -19.66
N ILE A 768 27.51 -27.98 -19.74
CA ILE A 768 28.44 -27.84 -18.63
C ILE A 768 28.12 -26.52 -17.88
N PRO A 769 27.93 -26.54 -16.55
CA PRO A 769 27.82 -25.32 -15.75
C PRO A 769 29.09 -24.49 -15.86
N LYS A 770 28.96 -23.24 -16.33
CA LYS A 770 30.08 -22.33 -16.57
C LYS A 770 29.66 -20.91 -16.26
N GLN A 771 30.55 -20.12 -15.67
CA GLN A 771 30.33 -18.70 -15.49
C GLN A 771 30.30 -18.01 -16.86
N GLN A 772 29.14 -17.44 -17.21
CA GLN A 772 29.00 -16.57 -18.37
C GLN A 772 29.17 -15.11 -17.94
N ALA A 773 29.52 -14.25 -18.89
CA ALA A 773 29.66 -12.83 -18.63
C ALA A 773 29.28 -11.96 -19.82
N ASP A 774 28.61 -10.84 -19.54
CA ASP A 774 28.24 -9.80 -20.48
C ASP A 774 28.68 -8.41 -19.97
N PHE A 775 28.46 -7.39 -20.79
CA PHE A 775 28.49 -6.01 -20.37
C PHE A 775 27.07 -5.45 -20.34
N TYR A 776 26.74 -4.71 -19.29
CA TYR A 776 25.54 -3.89 -19.18
C TYR A 776 25.94 -2.41 -19.09
N CYS A 777 25.41 -1.58 -19.98
CA CYS A 777 25.57 -0.13 -19.90
C CYS A 777 24.33 0.52 -19.26
N GLN A 778 24.54 1.17 -18.11
CA GLN A 778 23.49 1.86 -17.35
C GLN A 778 22.96 3.14 -18.03
N LEU A 779 23.73 3.76 -18.94
CA LEU A 779 23.27 4.92 -19.73
C LEU A 779 22.25 4.51 -20.79
N CYS A 780 22.58 3.44 -21.52
CA CYS A 780 21.85 2.98 -22.70
C CYS A 780 20.78 1.92 -22.38
N ALA A 781 20.75 1.45 -21.12
CA ALA A 781 19.99 0.28 -20.66
C ALA A 781 20.12 -0.88 -21.65
N LYS A 782 21.36 -1.24 -22.00
CA LYS A 782 21.71 -2.13 -23.12
C LYS A 782 22.71 -3.19 -22.64
N VAL A 783 22.38 -4.45 -22.89
CA VAL A 783 23.24 -5.62 -22.62
C VAL A 783 23.92 -6.03 -23.93
N PHE A 784 25.22 -6.32 -23.90
CA PHE A 784 25.99 -6.73 -25.07
C PHE A 784 27.14 -7.70 -24.66
N PRO A 785 27.59 -8.60 -25.55
CA PRO A 785 28.52 -9.66 -25.18
C PRO A 785 29.90 -9.12 -24.76
N LYS A 786 30.56 -9.81 -23.80
CA LYS A 786 31.91 -9.49 -23.31
C LYS A 786 32.97 -9.70 -24.40
N ARG A 787 33.11 -8.73 -25.31
CA ARG A 787 34.05 -8.70 -26.45
C ARG A 787 34.54 -7.27 -26.68
N ALA A 788 35.84 -7.10 -26.96
CA ALA A 788 36.45 -5.78 -27.14
C ALA A 788 35.78 -4.95 -28.25
N ILE A 789 35.50 -5.57 -29.40
CA ILE A 789 34.87 -4.91 -30.56
C ILE A 789 33.45 -4.42 -30.21
N ALA A 790 32.68 -5.18 -29.43
CA ALA A 790 31.32 -4.78 -29.03
C ALA A 790 31.36 -3.61 -28.03
N LEU A 791 32.30 -3.66 -27.08
CA LEU A 791 32.52 -2.59 -26.11
C LEU A 791 33.00 -1.29 -26.78
N GLU A 792 34.00 -1.38 -27.66
CA GLU A 792 34.52 -0.23 -28.40
C GLU A 792 33.47 0.37 -29.35
N SER A 793 32.73 -0.47 -30.09
CA SER A 793 31.62 0.00 -30.92
C SER A 793 30.59 0.75 -30.08
N HIS A 794 30.21 0.23 -28.90
CA HIS A 794 29.17 0.82 -28.08
C HIS A 794 29.54 2.18 -27.49
N VAL A 795 30.75 2.35 -26.91
CA VAL A 795 31.15 3.65 -26.31
C VAL A 795 31.38 4.75 -27.36
N ARG A 796 31.40 4.40 -28.65
CA ARG A 796 31.49 5.32 -29.78
C ARG A 796 30.14 5.63 -30.44
N GLU A 797 29.06 4.97 -30.03
CA GLU A 797 27.69 5.25 -30.51
C GLU A 797 27.29 6.69 -30.14
N MET A 798 26.65 7.40 -31.08
CA MET A 798 26.15 8.76 -30.85
C MET A 798 25.12 8.78 -29.71
N ASP A 799 24.27 7.75 -29.63
CA ASP A 799 23.23 7.63 -28.62
C ASP A 799 23.81 7.46 -27.21
N HIS A 800 24.91 6.73 -27.07
CA HIS A 800 25.66 6.62 -25.79
C HIS A 800 26.18 7.99 -25.32
N CYS A 801 26.64 8.82 -26.26
CA CYS A 801 27.05 10.20 -25.96
C CYS A 801 25.85 11.09 -25.57
N ILE A 802 24.70 10.92 -26.23
CA ILE A 802 23.44 11.62 -25.93
C ILE A 802 22.94 11.26 -24.52
N TYR A 803 22.90 9.96 -24.16
CA TYR A 803 22.49 9.51 -22.84
C TYR A 803 23.48 9.93 -21.74
N TRP A 804 24.78 10.03 -22.03
CA TRP A 804 25.76 10.61 -21.11
C TRP A 804 25.41 12.07 -20.78
N ILE A 805 25.05 12.88 -21.77
CA ILE A 805 24.61 14.28 -21.57
C ILE A 805 23.29 14.33 -20.77
N GLN A 806 22.31 13.49 -21.08
CA GLN A 806 21.06 13.41 -20.29
C GLN A 806 21.30 13.04 -18.81
N LYS A 807 22.33 12.23 -18.51
CA LYS A 807 22.68 11.89 -17.12
C LYS A 807 23.45 13.03 -16.42
N TYR A 808 24.50 13.54 -17.04
CA TYR A 808 25.53 14.38 -16.37
C TYR A 808 25.54 15.87 -16.76
N ARG A 809 24.68 16.29 -17.69
CA ARG A 809 24.62 17.67 -18.23
C ARG A 809 23.17 18.14 -18.45
N GLN A 810 22.32 17.91 -17.45
CA GLN A 810 20.88 18.23 -17.49
C GLN A 810 20.53 19.64 -18.00
N ALA A 811 21.35 20.65 -17.69
CA ALA A 811 21.14 22.03 -18.14
C ALA A 811 21.19 22.20 -19.68
N GLN A 812 21.93 21.35 -20.40
CA GLN A 812 22.13 21.42 -21.86
C GLN A 812 21.08 20.62 -22.64
N VAL A 813 20.09 20.03 -21.96
CA VAL A 813 19.13 19.09 -22.57
C VAL A 813 18.13 19.79 -23.50
N ARG A 814 17.82 21.07 -23.28
CA ARG A 814 16.94 21.85 -24.17
C ARG A 814 17.57 22.04 -25.55
N GLU A 815 18.79 22.58 -25.58
CA GLU A 815 19.61 22.75 -26.78
C GLU A 815 19.90 21.40 -27.49
N LEU A 816 20.15 20.33 -26.73
CA LEU A 816 20.29 18.96 -27.26
C LEU A 816 19.04 18.51 -28.04
N PHE A 817 17.84 18.69 -27.48
CA PHE A 817 16.59 18.28 -28.14
C PHE A 817 16.25 19.17 -29.35
N GLU A 818 16.59 20.46 -29.30
CA GLU A 818 16.48 21.36 -30.45
C GLU A 818 17.39 20.91 -31.61
N HIS A 819 18.61 20.46 -31.32
CA HIS A 819 19.51 19.88 -32.33
C HIS A 819 19.07 18.49 -32.82
N LEU A 820 18.46 17.66 -31.97
CA LEU A 820 17.90 16.36 -32.37
C LEU A 820 16.70 16.55 -33.32
N ALA A 821 15.78 17.46 -33.02
CA ALA A 821 14.63 17.74 -33.89
C ALA A 821 15.03 18.22 -35.30
N ASN A 822 16.16 18.94 -35.43
CA ASN A 822 16.67 19.45 -36.70
C ASN A 822 17.60 18.49 -37.46
N GLN A 823 17.95 17.32 -36.89
CA GLN A 823 18.95 16.38 -37.41
C GLN A 823 18.69 15.92 -38.86
N THR A 824 17.43 15.89 -39.29
CA THR A 824 17.02 15.48 -40.65
C THR A 824 17.34 16.55 -41.71
N ALA A 825 17.29 17.84 -41.35
CA ALA A 825 17.51 18.94 -42.28
C ALA A 825 18.99 19.14 -42.65
N ASP A 826 19.90 18.89 -41.70
CA ASP A 826 21.33 19.17 -41.83
C ASP A 826 22.22 17.90 -41.87
N LYS A 827 21.61 16.71 -41.78
CA LYS A 827 22.27 15.40 -41.60
C LYS A 827 23.08 15.32 -40.30
N GLY A 828 22.57 15.92 -39.23
CA GLY A 828 23.12 15.94 -37.87
C GLY A 828 24.45 16.67 -37.73
N LYS A 829 24.74 17.63 -38.59
CA LYS A 829 26.01 18.38 -38.62
C LYS A 829 26.14 19.32 -37.42
N GLU A 830 25.10 20.07 -37.11
CA GLU A 830 25.02 21.00 -35.98
C GLU A 830 24.84 20.21 -34.67
N LEU A 831 24.08 19.12 -34.67
CA LEU A 831 24.06 18.15 -33.56
C LEU A 831 25.48 17.62 -33.25
N ARG A 832 26.24 17.17 -34.27
CA ARG A 832 27.63 16.73 -34.06
C ARG A 832 28.54 17.86 -33.57
N LYS A 833 28.35 19.12 -34.00
CA LYS A 833 29.09 20.29 -33.46
C LYS A 833 28.78 20.53 -31.98
N PHE A 834 27.50 20.51 -31.60
CA PHE A 834 27.04 20.69 -30.21
C PHE A 834 27.55 19.57 -29.30
N LEU A 835 27.46 18.31 -29.72
CA LEU A 835 28.09 17.20 -29.02
C LEU A 835 29.63 17.39 -28.95
N SER A 836 30.25 17.93 -30.02
CA SER A 836 31.70 18.21 -30.03
C SER A 836 32.12 19.32 -29.06
N SER A 837 31.29 20.34 -28.80
CA SER A 837 31.64 21.41 -27.86
C SER A 837 31.56 20.92 -26.41
N ILE A 838 30.53 20.15 -26.07
CA ILE A 838 30.31 19.61 -24.72
C ILE A 838 31.34 18.53 -24.35
N LEU A 839 31.63 17.60 -25.27
CA LEU A 839 32.45 16.43 -24.95
C LEU A 839 33.97 16.70 -25.00
N LYS A 840 34.39 17.86 -25.53
CA LYS A 840 35.79 18.26 -25.75
C LYS A 840 36.65 18.30 -24.49
N GLU A 841 36.06 18.60 -23.35
CA GLU A 841 36.74 18.81 -22.06
C GLU A 841 36.58 17.61 -21.11
N ILE A 842 35.97 16.52 -21.58
CA ILE A 842 35.80 15.29 -20.80
C ILE A 842 37.06 14.43 -20.95
N HIS A 843 37.89 14.48 -19.92
CA HIS A 843 38.96 13.52 -19.71
C HIS A 843 38.41 12.24 -19.07
N PRO A 844 38.78 11.04 -19.54
CA PRO A 844 38.42 9.79 -18.87
C PRO A 844 39.03 9.70 -17.46
N PRO A 845 38.40 8.98 -16.52
CA PRO A 845 39.00 8.68 -15.21
C PRO A 845 40.34 7.93 -15.36
N GLU A 846 41.29 8.20 -14.47
CA GLU A 846 42.70 7.77 -14.60
C GLU A 846 42.88 6.26 -14.82
N ASP A 847 41.99 5.43 -14.27
CA ASP A 847 42.04 3.97 -14.34
C ASP A 847 41.50 3.33 -15.64
N TYR A 848 40.59 3.97 -16.38
CA TYR A 848 39.80 3.36 -17.48
C TYR A 848 39.15 1.98 -17.16
N CYS A 849 38.89 1.67 -15.89
CA CYS A 849 38.50 0.32 -15.45
C CYS A 849 36.99 0.11 -15.29
N ILE A 850 36.43 -0.84 -16.06
CA ILE A 850 35.06 -1.33 -15.91
C ILE A 850 34.91 -2.10 -14.59
N LYS A 851 33.82 -1.85 -13.86
CA LYS A 851 33.46 -2.56 -12.61
C LYS A 851 32.93 -3.97 -12.94
N VAL A 852 33.19 -4.95 -12.07
CA VAL A 852 32.66 -6.32 -12.20
C VAL A 852 31.58 -6.57 -11.16
N TYR A 853 30.45 -7.13 -11.59
CA TYR A 853 29.32 -7.57 -10.76
C TYR A 853 29.20 -9.10 -10.80
N ASP A 854 29.38 -9.75 -9.66
CA ASP A 854 29.27 -11.18 -9.44
C ASP A 854 28.50 -11.43 -8.13
N PRO A 855 27.15 -11.47 -8.15
CA PRO A 855 26.30 -11.43 -6.95
C PRO A 855 26.27 -12.71 -6.11
N ILE A 856 27.03 -13.74 -6.50
CA ILE A 856 27.21 -14.99 -5.72
C ILE A 856 28.69 -15.10 -5.26
N GLY A 857 29.62 -14.49 -5.99
CA GLY A 857 31.05 -14.62 -5.71
C GLY A 857 31.57 -16.06 -5.86
N GLU A 858 32.88 -16.24 -5.71
CA GLU A 858 33.50 -17.55 -5.86
C GLU A 858 33.24 -18.47 -4.66
N GLU A 859 33.12 -17.90 -3.46
CA GLU A 859 33.10 -18.67 -2.21
C GLU A 859 31.71 -19.24 -1.88
N GLU A 860 30.61 -18.49 -2.05
CA GLU A 860 29.27 -19.08 -1.95
C GLU A 860 29.08 -20.13 -3.06
N ARG A 861 29.63 -19.94 -4.27
CA ARG A 861 29.62 -20.99 -5.32
C ARG A 861 30.32 -22.28 -4.87
N LYS A 862 31.43 -22.21 -4.13
CA LYS A 862 32.08 -23.39 -3.53
C LYS A 862 31.18 -24.02 -2.45
N GLN A 863 30.58 -23.21 -1.58
CA GLN A 863 29.67 -23.70 -0.54
C GLN A 863 28.42 -24.39 -1.14
N PHE A 864 27.80 -23.80 -2.16
CA PHE A 864 26.70 -24.42 -2.90
C PHE A 864 27.14 -25.70 -3.63
N ALA A 865 28.34 -25.75 -4.21
CA ALA A 865 28.88 -26.97 -4.81
C ALA A 865 29.13 -28.08 -3.76
N ILE A 866 29.61 -27.73 -2.57
CA ILE A 866 29.78 -28.65 -1.44
C ILE A 866 28.41 -29.13 -0.94
N LEU A 867 27.43 -28.24 -0.75
CA LEU A 867 26.06 -28.61 -0.35
C LEU A 867 25.36 -29.49 -1.38
N ALA A 868 25.47 -29.17 -2.68
CA ALA A 868 24.93 -29.99 -3.76
C ALA A 868 25.60 -31.38 -3.81
N LYS A 869 26.92 -31.46 -3.55
CA LYS A 869 27.64 -32.74 -3.41
C LYS A 869 27.13 -33.53 -2.21
N ILE A 870 26.99 -32.92 -1.04
CA ILE A 870 26.44 -33.57 0.18
C ILE A 870 25.01 -34.07 -0.08
N GLN A 871 24.16 -33.28 -0.75
CA GLN A 871 22.81 -33.69 -1.11
C GLN A 871 22.79 -34.84 -2.14
N ALA A 872 23.73 -34.86 -3.09
CA ALA A 872 23.89 -35.97 -4.03
C ALA A 872 24.37 -37.25 -3.33
N GLU A 873 25.32 -37.15 -2.40
CA GLU A 873 25.84 -38.26 -1.59
C GLU A 873 24.77 -38.80 -0.63
N GLU A 874 23.99 -37.94 0.03
CA GLU A 874 22.82 -38.29 0.85
C GLU A 874 21.75 -39.00 0.02
N LYS A 875 21.43 -38.48 -1.18
CA LYS A 875 20.47 -39.10 -2.12
C LYS A 875 20.96 -40.46 -2.60
N GLN A 876 22.26 -40.60 -2.89
CA GLN A 876 22.87 -41.86 -3.30
C GLN A 876 22.84 -42.88 -2.14
N ARG A 877 23.20 -42.48 -0.92
CA ARG A 877 23.14 -43.34 0.27
C ARG A 877 21.72 -43.86 0.50
N ARG A 878 20.69 -43.01 0.42
CA ARG A 878 19.28 -43.43 0.50
C ARG A 878 18.86 -44.40 -0.60
N LEU A 879 19.38 -44.24 -1.82
CA LEU A 879 19.13 -45.18 -2.92
C LEU A 879 19.81 -46.54 -2.70
N ASP A 880 20.99 -46.57 -2.09
CA ASP A 880 21.71 -47.81 -1.79
C ASP A 880 21.18 -48.52 -0.54
N GLU A 881 20.83 -47.78 0.52
CA GLU A 881 20.04 -48.27 1.67
C GLU A 881 18.73 -48.94 1.20
N ALA A 882 18.03 -48.33 0.22
CA ALA A 882 16.80 -48.89 -0.34
C ALA A 882 17.04 -50.17 -1.15
N LYS A 883 18.15 -50.26 -1.90
CA LYS A 883 18.55 -51.49 -2.62
C LYS A 883 18.90 -52.61 -1.64
N GLU A 884 19.68 -52.31 -0.59
CA GLU A 884 20.07 -53.28 0.43
C GLU A 884 18.84 -53.84 1.16
N LYS A 885 17.92 -52.97 1.59
CA LYS A 885 16.65 -53.37 2.23
C LYS A 885 15.81 -54.28 1.32
N LEU A 886 15.75 -53.97 0.03
CA LEU A 886 15.06 -54.79 -0.98
C LEU A 886 15.77 -56.12 -1.30
N ALA A 887 17.10 -56.19 -1.14
CA ALA A 887 17.86 -57.42 -1.21
C ALA A 887 17.63 -58.31 0.03
N ILE A 888 17.66 -57.71 1.23
CA ILE A 888 17.36 -58.39 2.50
C ILE A 888 15.96 -59.00 2.48
N ASP A 889 14.95 -58.29 1.99
CA ASP A 889 13.58 -58.81 1.96
C ASP A 889 13.37 -59.87 0.86
N LYS A 890 14.12 -59.82 -0.26
CA LYS A 890 14.21 -60.94 -1.22
C LYS A 890 14.83 -62.19 -0.58
N GLU A 891 15.89 -62.02 0.22
CA GLU A 891 16.58 -63.14 0.86
C GLU A 891 15.73 -63.77 1.98
N LYS A 892 15.04 -62.97 2.79
CA LYS A 892 14.01 -63.46 3.73
C LYS A 892 12.91 -64.26 2.99
N LEU A 893 12.49 -63.82 1.81
CA LEU A 893 11.50 -64.53 1.01
C LEU A 893 12.05 -65.85 0.43
N ARG A 894 13.35 -65.91 0.08
CA ARG A 894 14.04 -67.15 -0.31
C ARG A 894 14.08 -68.14 0.85
N LEU A 895 14.60 -67.71 2.00
CA LEU A 895 14.70 -68.53 3.23
C LEU A 895 13.31 -69.03 3.68
N LYS A 896 12.26 -68.22 3.55
CA LYS A 896 10.88 -68.63 3.87
C LYS A 896 10.33 -69.69 2.90
N LYS A 897 10.71 -69.66 1.62
CA LYS A 897 10.37 -70.73 0.66
C LYS A 897 11.15 -72.02 0.96
N GLU A 898 12.43 -71.92 1.28
CA GLU A 898 13.27 -73.08 1.61
C GLU A 898 12.81 -73.76 2.90
N ALA A 899 12.39 -73.01 3.92
CA ALA A 899 11.79 -73.55 5.13
C ALA A 899 10.49 -74.32 4.83
N LEU A 900 9.58 -73.74 4.04
CA LEU A 900 8.32 -74.37 3.63
C LEU A 900 8.57 -75.66 2.82
N GLN A 901 9.64 -75.69 2.01
CA GLN A 901 10.01 -76.87 1.25
C GLN A 901 10.57 -77.99 2.14
N ARG A 902 11.38 -77.67 3.16
CA ARG A 902 11.84 -78.67 4.16
C ARG A 902 10.67 -79.26 4.95
N GLU A 903 9.73 -78.42 5.39
CA GLU A 903 8.51 -78.86 6.08
C GLU A 903 7.68 -79.83 5.20
N LEU A 904 7.58 -79.55 3.90
CA LEU A 904 6.94 -80.43 2.93
C LEU A 904 7.74 -81.74 2.72
N GLU A 905 9.07 -81.70 2.72
CA GLU A 905 9.93 -82.89 2.60
C GLU A 905 9.90 -83.78 3.85
N GLU A 906 9.84 -83.21 5.06
CA GLU A 906 9.66 -83.95 6.31
C GLU A 906 8.29 -84.61 6.39
N ARG A 907 7.22 -83.88 6.02
CA ARG A 907 5.88 -84.44 5.88
C ARG A 907 5.84 -85.61 4.88
N ASN A 908 6.52 -85.47 3.73
CA ASN A 908 6.67 -86.54 2.76
C ASN A 908 7.48 -87.74 3.28
N LYS A 909 8.50 -87.52 4.14
CA LYS A 909 9.24 -88.62 4.82
C LYS A 909 8.34 -89.35 5.81
N ALA A 910 7.56 -88.63 6.63
CA ALA A 910 6.60 -89.23 7.56
C ALA A 910 5.53 -90.06 6.84
N GLU A 911 5.02 -89.58 5.70
CA GLU A 911 4.06 -90.32 4.88
C GLU A 911 4.68 -91.57 4.21
N ARG A 912 5.96 -91.50 3.80
CA ARG A 912 6.71 -92.67 3.32
C ARG A 912 6.96 -93.71 4.41
N GLN A 913 7.31 -93.29 5.63
CA GLN A 913 7.48 -94.21 6.76
C GLN A 913 6.16 -94.92 7.07
N LYS A 914 5.05 -94.17 7.15
CA LYS A 914 3.72 -94.75 7.37
C LYS A 914 3.33 -95.76 6.28
N LYS A 915 3.71 -95.51 5.01
CA LYS A 915 3.56 -96.48 3.92
C LYS A 915 4.44 -97.72 4.07
N MET A 916 5.66 -97.61 4.61
CA MET A 916 6.49 -98.77 4.90
C MET A 916 5.89 -99.63 6.03
N ASP A 917 5.39 -99.01 7.09
CA ASP A 917 4.73 -99.71 8.20
C ASP A 917 3.44 -100.43 7.73
N ASP A 918 2.67 -99.78 6.84
CA ASP A 918 1.48 -100.40 6.23
C ASP A 918 1.84 -101.47 5.20
N GLU A 919 2.94 -101.33 4.46
CA GLU A 919 3.49 -102.39 3.62
C GLU A 919 3.99 -103.58 4.43
N GLU A 920 4.62 -103.38 5.59
CA GLU A 920 5.05 -104.47 6.46
C GLU A 920 3.85 -105.24 7.03
N ARG A 921 2.82 -104.53 7.51
CA ARG A 921 1.52 -105.13 7.86
C ARG A 921 0.87 -105.87 6.68
N HIS A 922 1.08 -105.42 5.44
CA HIS A 922 0.59 -106.12 4.24
C HIS A 922 1.47 -107.34 3.88
N ARG A 923 2.79 -107.26 4.04
CA ARG A 923 3.75 -108.36 3.82
C ARG A 923 3.53 -109.48 4.83
N GLU A 924 3.20 -109.17 6.08
CA GLU A 924 2.85 -110.17 7.09
C GLU A 924 1.52 -110.87 6.78
N LYS A 925 0.50 -110.12 6.35
CA LYS A 925 -0.76 -110.69 5.82
C LYS A 925 -0.55 -111.54 4.56
N GLU A 926 0.39 -111.17 3.67
CA GLU A 926 0.78 -112.01 2.54
C GLU A 926 1.66 -113.21 2.96
N ARG A 927 2.44 -113.16 4.05
CA ARG A 927 3.12 -114.35 4.60
C ARG A 927 2.10 -115.35 5.14
N GLN A 928 1.09 -114.90 5.89
CA GLN A 928 -0.01 -115.76 6.35
C GLN A 928 -0.79 -116.37 5.17
N LYS A 929 -1.19 -115.53 4.19
CA LYS A 929 -1.81 -116.02 2.94
C LYS A 929 -0.88 -116.90 2.11
N LYS A 930 0.44 -116.74 2.20
CA LYS A 930 1.41 -117.61 1.53
C LYS A 930 1.48 -118.97 2.19
N ALA A 931 1.50 -119.06 3.53
CA ALA A 931 1.37 -120.35 4.22
C ALA A 931 0.04 -121.06 3.86
N GLU A 932 -1.07 -120.32 3.80
CA GLU A 932 -2.37 -120.84 3.36
C GLU A 932 -2.36 -121.29 1.88
N ARG A 933 -1.69 -120.53 1.00
CA ARG A 933 -1.51 -120.89 -0.42
C ARG A 933 -0.58 -122.09 -0.59
N ASP A 934 0.53 -122.17 0.14
CA ASP A 934 1.53 -123.23 0.00
C ASP A 934 0.97 -124.57 0.53
N ALA A 935 0.21 -124.56 1.63
CA ALA A 935 -0.56 -125.72 2.09
C ALA A 935 -1.59 -126.17 1.03
N ARG A 936 -2.33 -125.24 0.42
CA ARG A 936 -3.23 -125.53 -0.71
C ARG A 936 -2.47 -126.00 -1.96
N LEU A 937 -1.25 -125.53 -2.21
CA LEU A 937 -0.43 -125.90 -3.37
C LEU A 937 0.13 -127.32 -3.22
N GLN A 938 0.48 -127.72 -1.99
CA GLN A 938 0.91 -129.07 -1.67
C GLN A 938 -0.26 -130.07 -1.86
N PHE A 939 -1.43 -129.75 -1.28
CA PHE A 939 -2.67 -130.50 -1.48
C PHE A 939 -3.11 -130.56 -2.96
N ALA A 940 -2.92 -129.48 -3.73
CA ALA A 940 -3.23 -129.45 -5.16
C ALA A 940 -2.24 -130.26 -6.02
N LYS A 941 -0.94 -130.26 -5.67
CA LYS A 941 0.09 -131.04 -6.39
C LYS A 941 -0.12 -132.55 -6.26
N GLU A 942 -0.54 -133.02 -5.08
CA GLU A 942 -0.81 -134.44 -4.85
C GLU A 942 -2.04 -134.93 -5.64
N ASN A 943 -3.07 -134.09 -5.79
CA ASN A 943 -4.29 -134.44 -6.51
C ASN A 943 -4.17 -134.29 -8.05
N ALA A 944 -3.50 -133.23 -8.54
CA ALA A 944 -3.40 -132.96 -9.98
C ALA A 944 -2.53 -133.98 -10.75
N ALA A 945 -1.63 -134.70 -10.06
CA ALA A 945 -0.76 -135.71 -10.67
C ALA A 945 -1.37 -137.13 -10.70
N LYS A 946 -2.57 -137.32 -10.12
CA LYS A 946 -3.13 -138.65 -9.85
C LYS A 946 -4.57 -138.88 -10.32
N LEU A 947 -5.10 -137.97 -11.13
CA LEU A 947 -6.46 -138.02 -11.69
C LEU A 947 -6.43 -137.87 -13.23
N ALA A 948 -5.76 -138.82 -13.87
CA ALA A 948 -5.74 -139.05 -15.34
C ALA A 948 -5.59 -140.55 -15.69
N ALA A 949 -5.01 -141.35 -14.78
CA ALA A 949 -5.82 -142.42 -14.24
C ALA A 949 -6.76 -141.78 -13.20
N GLN A 950 -8.10 -141.92 -13.33
CA GLN A 950 -9.12 -141.33 -12.43
C GLN A 950 -9.48 -139.83 -12.69
N GLU A 951 -10.05 -139.10 -11.72
CA GLU A 951 -11.14 -138.09 -11.86
C GLU A 951 -10.90 -136.63 -12.38
N ALA A 952 -11.65 -136.27 -13.43
CA ALA A 952 -12.66 -135.18 -13.46
C ALA A 952 -12.33 -133.65 -13.29
N LYS A 953 -12.93 -132.89 -14.24
CA LYS A 953 -13.59 -131.55 -14.12
C LYS A 953 -12.79 -130.22 -14.07
N LYS A 954 -13.02 -129.43 -15.13
CA LYS A 954 -13.34 -127.96 -15.17
C LYS A 954 -12.28 -126.97 -14.65
N ASP A 955 -11.84 -125.93 -15.37
CA ASP A 955 -12.50 -124.99 -16.31
C ASP A 955 -13.50 -124.01 -15.64
N ILE A 956 -13.72 -122.84 -16.26
CA ILE A 956 -14.52 -121.69 -15.78
C ILE A 956 -13.87 -120.85 -14.66
N SER A 957 -12.81 -120.11 -14.99
CA SER A 957 -12.48 -118.85 -14.28
C SER A 957 -11.64 -117.82 -15.06
N LEU A 958 -11.09 -118.19 -16.24
CA LEU A 958 -10.13 -117.34 -16.96
C LEU A 958 -10.75 -116.20 -17.82
N LYS A 959 -12.08 -116.04 -17.86
CA LYS A 959 -12.76 -115.00 -18.69
C LYS A 959 -13.33 -113.80 -17.91
N SER A 960 -13.87 -113.99 -16.70
CA SER A 960 -14.52 -112.89 -15.94
C SER A 960 -13.56 -111.73 -15.59
N ARG A 961 -12.28 -112.03 -15.33
CA ARG A 961 -11.22 -111.04 -15.09
C ARG A 961 -10.91 -110.12 -16.29
N LEU A 962 -11.48 -110.36 -17.47
CA LEU A 962 -11.33 -109.51 -18.66
C LEU A 962 -12.58 -108.65 -18.97
N GLU A 963 -13.72 -108.87 -18.31
CA GLU A 963 -14.94 -108.08 -18.56
C GLU A 963 -15.24 -107.05 -17.47
N GLN A 964 -15.00 -107.36 -16.18
CA GLN A 964 -15.21 -106.39 -15.10
C GLN A 964 -14.29 -105.16 -15.21
N ALA A 965 -13.11 -105.32 -15.83
CA ALA A 965 -12.19 -104.22 -16.15
C ALA A 965 -12.77 -103.22 -17.19
N SER A 966 -13.78 -103.62 -17.98
CA SER A 966 -14.39 -102.77 -19.01
C SER A 966 -15.66 -102.04 -18.55
N MET A 967 -16.27 -102.43 -17.43
CA MET A 967 -17.54 -101.86 -16.94
C MET A 967 -17.33 -100.61 -16.09
N GLN A 968 -16.44 -100.66 -15.08
CA GLN A 968 -16.23 -99.52 -14.17
C GLN A 968 -15.64 -98.27 -14.84
N GLN A 969 -15.00 -98.42 -16.01
CA GLN A 969 -14.52 -97.30 -16.82
C GLN A 969 -15.65 -96.57 -17.57
N ARG A 970 -16.78 -97.24 -17.84
CA ARG A 970 -17.94 -96.67 -18.57
C ARG A 970 -18.96 -95.95 -17.67
N GLU A 971 -18.96 -96.21 -16.36
CA GLU A 971 -19.83 -95.49 -15.43
C GLU A 971 -19.27 -94.12 -15.05
N ARG A 972 -17.96 -94.03 -14.77
CA ARG A 972 -17.31 -92.72 -14.50
C ARG A 972 -17.43 -91.75 -15.68
N GLN A 973 -17.26 -92.23 -16.91
CA GLN A 973 -17.42 -91.42 -18.13
C GLN A 973 -18.86 -90.97 -18.43
N LYS A 974 -19.88 -91.44 -17.71
CA LYS A 974 -21.24 -90.86 -17.78
C LYS A 974 -21.47 -89.74 -16.76
N ILE A 975 -20.78 -89.76 -15.62
CA ILE A 975 -20.93 -88.76 -14.56
C ILE A 975 -20.24 -87.45 -14.99
N ASP A 976 -18.99 -87.49 -15.43
CA ASP A 976 -18.27 -86.29 -15.91
C ASP A 976 -19.01 -85.56 -17.04
N VAL A 977 -19.68 -86.30 -17.93
CA VAL A 977 -20.42 -85.72 -19.07
C VAL A 977 -21.74 -85.06 -18.63
N GLN A 978 -22.38 -85.51 -17.54
CA GLN A 978 -23.52 -84.78 -16.95
C GLN A 978 -23.05 -83.59 -16.10
N GLN A 979 -21.94 -83.71 -15.40
CA GLN A 979 -21.39 -82.66 -14.55
C GLN A 979 -20.89 -81.47 -15.38
N ALA A 980 -20.14 -81.73 -16.46
CA ALA A 980 -19.74 -80.70 -17.44
C ALA A 980 -20.94 -80.05 -18.16
N LYS A 981 -22.05 -80.78 -18.36
CA LYS A 981 -23.26 -80.23 -19.00
C LYS A 981 -24.02 -79.29 -18.06
N LEU A 982 -24.15 -79.65 -16.78
CA LEU A 982 -24.75 -78.78 -15.76
C LEU A 982 -23.90 -77.53 -15.49
N GLU A 983 -22.57 -77.64 -15.55
CA GLU A 983 -21.67 -76.49 -15.38
C GLU A 983 -21.70 -75.54 -16.60
N ALA A 984 -21.90 -76.07 -17.82
CA ALA A 984 -22.16 -75.28 -19.01
C ALA A 984 -23.55 -74.60 -19.00
N GLU A 985 -24.61 -75.30 -18.57
CA GLU A 985 -25.95 -74.72 -18.42
C GLU A 985 -25.98 -73.63 -17.34
N ARG A 986 -25.19 -73.76 -16.27
CA ARG A 986 -25.00 -72.72 -15.23
C ARG A 986 -24.38 -71.44 -15.78
N ILE A 987 -23.48 -71.53 -16.77
CA ILE A 987 -22.86 -70.37 -17.42
C ILE A 987 -23.82 -69.72 -18.44
N LEU A 988 -24.68 -70.51 -19.11
CA LEU A 988 -25.71 -69.99 -20.02
C LEU A 988 -26.92 -69.36 -19.31
N LEU A 989 -27.26 -69.80 -18.10
CA LEU A 989 -28.40 -69.25 -17.34
C LEU A 989 -28.12 -67.88 -16.70
N LEU A 990 -26.85 -67.50 -16.53
CA LEU A 990 -26.46 -66.17 -16.02
C LEU A 990 -26.32 -65.10 -17.12
N SER A 991 -26.66 -65.43 -18.38
CA SER A 991 -26.62 -64.47 -19.50
C SER A 991 -27.99 -63.86 -19.87
N LYS A 992 -29.00 -63.93 -18.98
CA LYS A 992 -30.36 -63.40 -19.23
C LYS A 992 -31.00 -62.74 -17.99
N TYR A 993 -30.91 -61.40 -17.94
CA TYR A 993 -31.77 -60.50 -17.16
C TYR A 993 -31.60 -60.58 -15.60
N PRO A 994 -32.14 -59.65 -14.78
CA PRO A 994 -31.29 -58.55 -14.29
C PRO A 994 -31.48 -58.15 -12.81
N ASN A 995 -30.74 -57.13 -12.36
CA ASN A 995 -31.12 -56.11 -11.36
C ASN A 995 -31.61 -56.53 -9.93
N PHE A 996 -30.82 -56.15 -8.90
CA PHE A 996 -31.11 -56.17 -7.45
C PHE A 996 -31.35 -57.57 -6.80
N GLY A 997 -31.13 -57.81 -5.50
CA GLY A 997 -30.46 -57.02 -4.45
C GLY A 997 -30.74 -57.53 -3.01
N LYS A 998 -29.96 -57.04 -2.01
CA LYS A 998 -30.19 -57.08 -0.53
C LYS A 998 -30.07 -58.41 0.28
N GLY A 999 -28.89 -58.62 0.89
CA GLY A 999 -28.69 -59.13 2.28
C GLY A 999 -29.20 -60.54 2.68
N PRO A 1000 -29.18 -60.91 3.98
CA PRO A 1000 -28.50 -60.33 5.17
C PRO A 1000 -27.08 -60.97 5.36
N THR A 1001 -26.41 -61.22 6.51
CA THR A 1001 -26.54 -61.05 8.00
C THR A 1001 -25.10 -60.80 8.55
N ALA A 1002 -24.83 -60.11 9.68
CA ALA A 1002 -24.96 -60.44 11.12
C ALA A 1002 -24.16 -61.68 11.62
N ALA A 1003 -23.38 -61.67 12.72
CA ALA A 1003 -23.19 -60.66 13.77
C ALA A 1003 -21.78 -60.70 14.47
N ALA A 1004 -21.65 -59.88 15.53
CA ALA A 1004 -20.54 -59.57 16.47
C ALA A 1004 -19.66 -60.75 17.00
N ALA A 1005 -18.56 -60.56 17.74
CA ALA A 1005 -18.05 -59.43 18.58
C ALA A 1005 -16.47 -59.43 18.61
N THR A 1006 -15.69 -58.65 19.39
CA THR A 1006 -15.95 -57.79 20.57
C THR A 1006 -14.91 -56.64 20.65
N ARG A 1007 -15.25 -55.54 21.34
CA ARG A 1007 -14.33 -54.46 21.83
C ARG A 1007 -13.83 -54.80 23.26
N PRO A 1008 -12.94 -54.03 23.95
CA PRO A 1008 -12.69 -52.57 23.90
C PRO A 1008 -11.16 -52.24 23.75
N GLN A 1009 -10.50 -51.16 24.22
CA GLN A 1009 -10.82 -50.01 25.10
C GLN A 1009 -9.91 -48.77 24.80
N VAL A 1010 -10.36 -47.57 25.23
CA VAL A 1010 -9.68 -46.52 26.05
C VAL A 1010 -8.12 -46.43 26.04
N THR A 1011 -7.43 -45.29 25.91
CA THR A 1011 -7.69 -43.83 25.64
C THR A 1011 -6.34 -43.16 25.22
N ALA A 1012 -6.18 -41.90 24.77
CA ALA A 1012 -7.03 -40.70 24.81
C ALA A 1012 -6.85 -39.73 23.60
N LYS A 1013 -7.89 -38.90 23.38
CA LYS A 1013 -7.94 -37.47 22.98
C LYS A 1013 -6.68 -36.81 22.35
N GLN A 1014 -6.74 -36.28 21.11
CA GLN A 1014 -7.33 -34.99 20.64
C GLN A 1014 -6.41 -33.76 20.92
N VAL A 1015 -5.97 -32.90 19.98
CA VAL A 1015 -6.67 -32.11 18.91
C VAL A 1015 -7.61 -31.07 19.55
N PRO A 1016 -7.48 -29.73 19.35
CA PRO A 1016 -7.45 -28.98 18.06
C PRO A 1016 -6.25 -27.99 17.93
N LEU A 1017 -6.15 -27.00 17.02
CA LEU A 1017 -6.98 -26.45 15.91
C LEU A 1017 -6.07 -25.85 14.80
N ASN A 1018 -6.65 -25.49 13.65
CA ASN A 1018 -6.07 -24.65 12.59
C ASN A 1018 -6.86 -23.31 12.59
N PRO A 1019 -6.24 -22.12 12.41
CA PRO A 1019 -6.32 -21.51 11.07
C PRO A 1019 -5.15 -20.55 10.69
N TYR A 1020 -5.04 -20.30 9.38
CA TYR A 1020 -4.34 -19.19 8.68
C TYR A 1020 -2.89 -18.82 9.04
N GLY A 1021 -2.03 -18.82 8.01
CA GLY A 1021 -0.69 -18.23 8.03
C GLY A 1021 -0.07 -18.29 6.64
N VAL A 1022 0.29 -17.14 6.07
CA VAL A 1022 0.84 -17.02 4.71
C VAL A 1022 2.35 -16.84 4.77
N SER A 1023 3.11 -17.63 4.00
CA SER A 1023 4.41 -17.18 3.50
C SER A 1023 4.74 -17.82 2.15
N SER A 1024 5.24 -17.00 1.22
CA SER A 1024 5.56 -17.45 -0.14
C SER A 1024 6.65 -16.57 -0.78
N PHE A 1025 7.92 -16.85 -0.47
CA PHE A 1025 9.06 -16.40 -1.28
C PHE A 1025 10.20 -17.44 -1.25
N GLY A 1026 9.95 -18.59 -1.89
CA GLY A 1026 10.96 -19.61 -2.16
C GLY A 1026 11.56 -19.44 -3.56
N VAL A 1027 12.89 -19.37 -3.65
CA VAL A 1027 13.62 -19.18 -4.91
C VAL A 1027 13.39 -20.36 -5.86
N ALA A 1028 12.88 -20.08 -7.07
CA ALA A 1028 12.58 -21.10 -8.08
C ALA A 1028 13.60 -21.10 -9.24
N GLN A 1029 14.68 -21.87 -9.10
CA GLN A 1029 15.46 -22.32 -10.28
C GLN A 1029 14.73 -23.49 -10.95
N ALA A 1030 14.55 -23.44 -12.27
CA ALA A 1030 13.86 -24.46 -13.03
C ALA A 1030 14.79 -25.54 -13.59
N ILE A 1031 14.41 -26.82 -13.50
CA ILE A 1031 14.78 -27.93 -14.42
C ILE A 1031 13.70 -29.05 -14.34
N ILE A 1032 12.70 -28.93 -15.21
CA ILE A 1032 12.26 -29.94 -16.22
C ILE A 1032 12.31 -31.45 -15.84
N VAL A 1033 11.10 -32.06 -15.72
CA VAL A 1033 10.68 -33.42 -16.22
C VAL A 1033 11.24 -34.68 -15.48
N PRO A 1034 10.52 -35.84 -15.43
CA PRO A 1034 9.27 -36.25 -16.10
C PRO A 1034 8.07 -36.64 -15.21
N ASP A 1035 6.92 -36.82 -15.86
CA ASP A 1035 5.71 -37.50 -15.34
C ASP A 1035 5.97 -38.94 -14.86
N ASN A 1036 5.11 -39.42 -13.95
CA ASN A 1036 4.58 -40.77 -14.08
C ASN A 1036 3.14 -40.92 -13.54
N ASN A 1037 2.34 -41.74 -14.23
CA ASN A 1037 0.91 -41.93 -13.98
C ASN A 1037 0.64 -42.50 -12.56
N ALA A 1038 -0.34 -42.02 -11.77
CA ALA A 1038 -1.78 -41.78 -11.98
C ALA A 1038 -2.68 -43.03 -11.80
N GLN A 1039 -4.00 -42.78 -11.66
CA GLN A 1039 -5.10 -43.70 -11.31
C GLN A 1039 -5.31 -43.97 -9.80
N ARG A 1040 -6.54 -44.06 -9.29
CA ARG A 1040 -7.90 -43.74 -9.84
C ARG A 1040 -8.78 -43.36 -8.63
N PHE A 1041 -9.73 -42.44 -8.75
CA PHE A 1041 -10.99 -42.64 -9.47
C PHE A 1041 -11.31 -41.56 -10.54
N GLY A 1042 -11.81 -42.01 -11.69
CA GLY A 1042 -12.76 -41.22 -12.50
C GLY A 1042 -14.19 -41.39 -11.94
N VAL A 1043 -15.26 -40.88 -12.55
CA VAL A 1043 -15.54 -40.61 -13.97
C VAL A 1043 -16.48 -39.38 -13.99
N LEU A 1044 -16.28 -38.34 -14.81
CA LEU A 1044 -16.48 -38.31 -16.27
C LEU A 1044 -15.38 -37.54 -17.01
N GLN A 1045 -15.04 -38.02 -18.21
CA GLN A 1045 -14.00 -37.46 -19.07
C GLN A 1045 -14.56 -37.16 -20.47
N GLN A 1046 -14.18 -35.99 -21.00
CA GLN A 1046 -14.13 -35.55 -22.41
C GLN A 1046 -15.03 -36.22 -23.46
N GLN A 1047 -15.75 -35.38 -24.21
CA GLN A 1047 -15.82 -35.53 -25.68
C GLN A 1047 -15.12 -34.33 -26.34
N CYS A 1048 -14.57 -34.55 -27.54
CA CYS A 1048 -13.59 -33.67 -28.16
C CYS A 1048 -14.17 -32.73 -29.22
N VAL A 1049 -13.67 -31.49 -29.25
CA VAL A 1049 -13.43 -30.70 -30.47
C VAL A 1049 -12.07 -30.03 -30.23
N ALA A 1050 -10.95 -30.61 -30.66
CA ALA A 1050 -10.43 -30.63 -32.04
C ALA A 1050 -9.92 -29.24 -32.51
N LYS A 1051 -8.74 -29.23 -33.15
CA LYS A 1051 -8.17 -28.02 -33.77
C LYS A 1051 -8.98 -27.64 -35.00
N GLU A 1052 -9.71 -26.54 -34.95
CA GLU A 1052 -10.23 -25.86 -36.14
C GLU A 1052 -9.53 -24.50 -36.33
N PRO A 1053 -9.16 -24.12 -37.56
CA PRO A 1053 -8.70 -22.76 -37.85
C PRO A 1053 -9.87 -21.76 -37.72
N LEU A 1054 -9.54 -20.48 -37.54
CA LEU A 1054 -10.44 -19.35 -37.22
C LEU A 1054 -11.52 -18.98 -38.28
N LYS A 1055 -11.93 -19.89 -39.16
CA LYS A 1055 -12.91 -19.66 -40.24
C LYS A 1055 -14.29 -20.31 -40.02
N SER A 1056 -14.53 -20.98 -38.89
CA SER A 1056 -15.75 -21.78 -38.64
C SER A 1056 -16.66 -21.28 -37.49
N TRP A 1057 -16.31 -20.19 -36.81
CA TRP A 1057 -17.03 -19.72 -35.62
C TRP A 1057 -18.33 -18.98 -35.99
N THR A 1058 -19.48 -19.55 -35.61
CA THR A 1058 -20.78 -18.89 -35.73
C THR A 1058 -21.05 -17.96 -34.54
N PRO A 1059 -21.75 -16.82 -34.72
CA PRO A 1059 -21.95 -15.83 -33.66
C PRO A 1059 -22.61 -16.38 -32.38
N SER A 1060 -23.48 -17.38 -32.48
CA SER A 1060 -24.14 -17.99 -31.32
C SER A 1060 -23.18 -18.75 -30.40
N LYS A 1061 -22.17 -19.45 -30.95
CA LYS A 1061 -21.13 -20.13 -30.15
C LYS A 1061 -20.23 -19.13 -29.43
N PHE A 1062 -19.87 -18.02 -30.09
CA PHE A 1062 -19.09 -16.94 -29.47
C PHE A 1062 -19.88 -16.31 -28.30
N ARG A 1063 -21.15 -15.96 -28.53
CA ARG A 1063 -22.05 -15.36 -27.51
C ARG A 1063 -22.27 -16.29 -26.31
N ALA A 1064 -22.46 -17.59 -26.53
CA ALA A 1064 -22.63 -18.58 -25.45
C ALA A 1064 -21.37 -18.75 -24.59
N THR A 1065 -20.18 -18.66 -25.18
CA THR A 1065 -18.89 -18.70 -24.47
C THR A 1065 -18.69 -17.42 -23.65
N LEU A 1066 -18.95 -16.25 -24.24
CA LEU A 1066 -18.92 -14.95 -23.55
C LEU A 1066 -19.84 -14.94 -22.32
N VAL A 1067 -21.10 -15.39 -22.44
CA VAL A 1067 -22.05 -15.42 -21.32
C VAL A 1067 -21.57 -16.30 -20.14
N ARG A 1068 -20.82 -17.38 -20.42
CA ARG A 1068 -20.17 -18.17 -19.35
C ARG A 1068 -19.01 -17.41 -18.70
N VAL A 1069 -18.12 -16.81 -19.50
CA VAL A 1069 -17.00 -16.00 -19.00
C VAL A 1069 -17.51 -14.83 -18.15
N PHE A 1070 -18.52 -14.10 -18.62
CA PHE A 1070 -19.15 -12.99 -17.87
C PHE A 1070 -19.80 -13.46 -16.57
N LYS A 1071 -20.45 -14.63 -16.50
CA LYS A 1071 -20.94 -15.17 -15.22
C LYS A 1071 -19.80 -15.50 -14.25
N THR A 1072 -18.67 -16.03 -14.72
CA THR A 1072 -17.51 -16.32 -13.88
C THR A 1072 -16.76 -15.05 -13.44
N LEU A 1073 -16.71 -14.01 -14.29
CA LEU A 1073 -16.18 -12.69 -13.91
C LEU A 1073 -17.10 -11.99 -12.90
N ARG A 1074 -18.43 -12.00 -13.11
CA ARG A 1074 -19.39 -11.38 -12.19
C ARG A 1074 -19.28 -11.95 -10.77
N MET A 1075 -19.26 -13.27 -10.60
CA MET A 1075 -19.06 -13.86 -9.27
C MET A 1075 -17.67 -13.59 -8.66
N ARG A 1076 -16.66 -13.23 -9.47
CA ARG A 1076 -15.36 -12.76 -8.96
C ARG A 1076 -15.39 -11.27 -8.59
N LEU A 1077 -16.11 -10.44 -9.34
CA LEU A 1077 -16.30 -9.02 -9.03
C LEU A 1077 -17.16 -8.84 -7.78
N GLU A 1078 -18.26 -9.58 -7.63
CA GLU A 1078 -19.09 -9.60 -6.41
C GLU A 1078 -18.26 -10.06 -5.18
N LEU A 1079 -17.33 -11.00 -5.36
CA LEU A 1079 -16.39 -11.42 -4.30
C LEU A 1079 -15.31 -10.36 -4.01
N ILE A 1080 -14.81 -9.64 -5.01
CA ILE A 1080 -13.82 -8.55 -4.86
C ILE A 1080 -14.46 -7.29 -4.26
N MET A 1081 -15.76 -7.04 -4.51
CA MET A 1081 -16.52 -5.99 -3.82
C MET A 1081 -16.71 -6.33 -2.34
N TRP A 1082 -17.06 -7.59 -2.01
CA TRP A 1082 -17.10 -8.05 -0.62
C TRP A 1082 -15.73 -7.93 0.08
N LEU A 1083 -14.64 -8.29 -0.61
CA LEU A 1083 -13.25 -8.12 -0.14
C LEU A 1083 -12.69 -6.68 -0.30
N ARG A 1084 -13.59 -5.69 -0.45
CA ARG A 1084 -13.32 -4.24 -0.34
C ARG A 1084 -14.26 -3.53 0.63
N PHE A 1085 -15.24 -4.25 1.18
CA PHE A 1085 -16.17 -3.78 2.23
C PHE A 1085 -15.90 -4.49 3.58
N ALA A 1086 -14.73 -5.11 3.70
CA ALA A 1086 -14.13 -5.72 4.89
C ALA A 1086 -12.60 -5.63 4.77
#